data_AF-A0A8J6D1H7-F1
#
_entry.id   AF-A0A8J6D1H7-F1
#
_cell.length_a   1.000
_cell.length_b   1.000
_cell.length_c   1.000
_cell.angle_alpha   90.00
_cell.angle_beta   90.00
_cell.angle_gamma   90.00
#
_symmetry.space_group_name_H-M   'P 1'
#
loop_
_entity.id
_entity.type
_entity.pdbx_description
1 polymer ?
#
loop_
_entity_poly.entity_id
_entity_poly.type
_entity_poly.pdbx_seq_one_letter_code
_entity_poly.pdbx_strand_id
1 'polypeptide(L)'
;MEKSRIEYVLKKIEEQTSNAGEEQEKILENILKRNAETDYLNKFLHGQTDKQLFKKYVPVVTYEDIKSYIDRIIDGEPPNILTTEPIIEFILSSGTSGGEPKYVLSTAECSQKRASIPMLMEAVIHKHIEGLDKGKGMYLLFSNPDFDTPSGLKARMFSSSYLSSSTFKTTVFKYVTTPIEIILSLNKPQSMYCQLLIGLIRRHEVLRIGTIFASTFPNCIKFLQDHWKDICCDIRTGHLSDWITEQDCRTPMSSFLLEPNSELADLLEPIFENESWEGIITKLWPKAKYIDAIVTGSMSQYIGLIDYYSGRLPIISTFYNSSEACFGINMEPLNKPWDVSYTFLPNMAYFEFIPVNKESPQKAQKLHFNGVANEESIEKLENGNAQIVDLVDVKIGQCYEVMVTTLAGLYRYRVGDILKVTGFHNKSPKFQFVERQNVALSIDRDKTSEADLSKAIKAAEIELVPHGFLLTAYSSFADTWSIPGRYVLFWELKLRDSNTDQLKLDSNTMEQCCRRVEESLDFTYRLYRKMNLIGPLEIRVVKFGAFDELMNFFVSRGAAPLQYKTPCCLKIKEAIEILDSRLIKKKIPGFMADQMETKDYENGWKFLEELTENGHRIQEQVLEEILMRNAGTEYLSRFLHGQTDKQLFKNNVPIVTYEDIKPYIDRIANGETSNILLADPISEFIQSSGTSGGQPKLIPMTAENFEKKTLEITLVDPVVKKYFDGLEKGKTMSLFFVKKGSETPSGLTVRTLSSCYFMRDSFKKSAPKICTSPIETILCLDHKQSMYCQLLTGLLQRDHVVSISSIFGSVLARSIKFLEDHWNELCSNIRTGCLSDWITDPGCRNAVSSILTRPNPELADTIEHICGNESWEGIIKKLWPKAKYINSVITGTMSQYISLLDFYGGGIPLVSPSYGSSESTFGINLNPLSNPYDVSYTFLPNMAYFEFLPVDKDGGEKARESDFDGVSSQWSSEITNANGNVEPVDFANVKLGQYYEVVVTTFTGLYRYRVGDVLKLTGFHNNSPRFQFVERRNTVLSIDMDKTSEADLLKAIGNAKRHLEPLGFILMTFSSYAETSSIPGRYVLFWELKFKESTRCPKLDAKIMEQCCSIVEESLDFTYKSLREANKIAALELRVVKHGTFDALMDFYVSKGASINQYKTPCCIKSEETVKVLNSGVVEKFFSPRTFFLS
;
A
#
# COMPACT_ATOMS: atom_id res chain seq x y z
N MET A 1 12.26 -6.13 -44.09
CA MET A 1 12.73 -4.92 -44.82
C MET A 1 12.95 -5.28 -46.29
N GLU A 2 12.83 -4.32 -47.22
CA GLU A 2 13.25 -4.55 -48.62
C GLU A 2 14.75 -4.85 -48.69
N LYS A 3 15.15 -5.78 -49.56
CA LYS A 3 16.54 -6.24 -49.72
C LYS A 3 17.51 -5.08 -50.01
N SER A 4 17.10 -4.12 -50.83
CA SER A 4 17.85 -2.88 -51.15
C SER A 4 18.20 -2.04 -49.91
N ARG A 5 17.28 -1.96 -48.93
CA ARG A 5 17.49 -1.21 -47.69
C ARG A 5 18.47 -1.92 -46.75
N ILE A 6 18.43 -3.25 -46.71
CA ILE A 6 19.37 -4.07 -45.93
C ILE A 6 20.79 -3.88 -46.48
N GLU A 7 20.97 -3.99 -47.79
CA GLU A 7 22.27 -3.80 -48.45
C GLU A 7 22.82 -2.38 -48.21
N TYR A 8 21.98 -1.35 -48.28
CA TYR A 8 22.37 0.03 -47.96
C TYR A 8 22.85 0.18 -46.51
N VAL A 9 22.14 -0.41 -45.54
CA VAL A 9 22.50 -0.35 -44.12
C VAL A 9 23.83 -1.08 -43.87
N LEU A 10 24.01 -2.28 -44.45
CA LEU A 10 25.26 -3.03 -44.32
C LEU A 10 26.44 -2.26 -44.93
N LYS A 11 26.24 -1.61 -46.09
CA LYS A 11 27.26 -0.76 -46.70
C LYS A 11 27.67 0.40 -45.78
N LYS A 12 26.72 1.05 -45.11
CA LYS A 12 27.02 2.11 -44.14
C LYS A 12 27.84 1.61 -42.95
N ILE A 13 27.52 0.43 -42.41
CA ILE A 13 28.31 -0.17 -41.33
C ILE A 13 29.75 -0.42 -41.81
N GLU A 14 29.90 -0.91 -43.04
CA GLU A 14 31.22 -1.19 -43.62
C GLU A 14 32.05 0.08 -43.85
N GLU A 15 31.43 1.15 -44.36
CA GLU A 15 32.05 2.47 -44.53
C GLU A 15 32.52 3.06 -43.19
N GLN A 16 31.66 3.02 -42.17
CA GLN A 16 31.97 3.57 -40.84
C GLN A 16 33.07 2.78 -40.12
N THR A 17 33.04 1.46 -40.20
CA THR A 17 34.06 0.60 -39.55
C THR A 17 35.40 0.64 -40.28
N SER A 18 35.41 0.87 -41.59
CA SER A 18 36.65 1.06 -42.37
C SER A 18 37.36 2.38 -42.07
N ASN A 19 36.59 3.42 -41.75
CA ASN A 19 37.07 4.77 -41.46
C ASN A 19 36.96 5.13 -39.97
N ALA A 20 37.04 4.13 -39.07
CA ALA A 20 36.72 4.30 -37.65
C ALA A 20 37.47 5.45 -36.95
N GLY A 21 38.75 5.65 -37.25
CA GLY A 21 39.55 6.75 -36.69
C GLY A 21 39.06 8.13 -37.14
N GLU A 22 38.84 8.31 -38.45
CA GLU A 22 38.33 9.56 -39.02
C GLU A 22 36.92 9.89 -38.51
N GLU A 23 36.06 8.87 -38.38
CA GLU A 23 34.71 9.05 -37.85
C GLU A 23 34.72 9.47 -36.36
N GLN A 24 35.66 8.93 -35.56
CA GLN A 24 35.87 9.36 -34.17
C GLN A 24 36.37 10.81 -34.06
N GLU A 25 37.21 11.26 -34.99
CA GLU A 25 37.65 12.66 -35.03
C GLU A 25 36.52 13.59 -35.44
N LYS A 26 35.76 13.25 -36.50
CA LYS A 26 34.59 14.03 -36.94
C LYS A 26 33.54 14.18 -35.85
N ILE A 27 33.23 13.11 -35.11
CA ILE A 27 32.21 13.17 -34.06
C ILE A 27 32.67 14.01 -32.88
N LEU A 28 33.94 13.89 -32.45
CA LEU A 28 34.48 14.71 -31.38
C LEU A 28 34.49 16.19 -31.79
N GLU A 29 34.97 16.51 -33.00
CA GLU A 29 34.94 17.87 -33.51
C GLU A 29 33.52 18.45 -33.52
N ASN A 30 32.52 17.67 -33.94
CA ASN A 30 31.13 18.11 -33.95
C ASN A 30 30.61 18.37 -32.52
N ILE A 31 30.92 17.48 -31.56
CA ILE A 31 30.55 17.66 -30.15
C ILE A 31 31.19 18.94 -29.59
N LEU A 32 32.49 19.13 -29.80
CA LEU A 32 33.21 20.30 -29.30
C LEU A 32 32.73 21.58 -29.96
N LYS A 33 32.55 21.61 -31.29
CA LYS A 33 32.03 22.80 -32.01
C LYS A 33 30.65 23.23 -31.52
N ARG A 34 29.76 22.28 -31.21
CA ARG A 34 28.40 22.60 -30.73
C ARG A 34 28.38 23.04 -29.27
N ASN A 35 29.21 22.43 -28.43
CA ASN A 35 29.13 22.61 -26.99
C ASN A 35 30.28 23.46 -26.40
N ALA A 36 31.16 24.04 -27.22
CA ALA A 36 32.32 24.82 -26.78
C ALA A 36 31.99 25.94 -25.79
N GLU A 37 30.83 26.58 -25.94
CA GLU A 37 30.37 27.70 -25.11
C GLU A 37 29.53 27.26 -23.89
N THR A 38 29.33 25.96 -23.70
CA THR A 38 28.59 25.47 -22.51
C THR A 38 29.36 25.73 -21.22
N ASP A 39 28.65 25.93 -20.11
CA ASP A 39 29.26 26.18 -18.79
C ASP A 39 30.37 25.18 -18.45
N TYR A 40 30.13 23.90 -18.75
CA TYR A 40 31.08 22.83 -18.46
C TYR A 40 32.32 22.89 -19.35
N LEU A 41 32.18 22.90 -20.69
CA LEU A 41 33.35 22.89 -21.57
C LEU A 41 34.11 24.21 -21.56
N ASN A 42 33.41 25.33 -21.46
CA ASN A 42 34.03 26.66 -21.46
C ASN A 42 34.97 26.84 -20.25
N LYS A 43 34.67 26.18 -19.11
CA LYS A 43 35.55 26.13 -17.93
C LYS A 43 36.93 25.52 -18.21
N PHE A 44 37.02 24.57 -19.16
CA PHE A 44 38.26 23.83 -19.43
C PHE A 44 38.93 24.19 -20.76
N LEU A 45 38.14 24.56 -21.78
CA LEU A 45 38.63 24.77 -23.15
C LEU A 45 38.52 26.22 -23.64
N HIS A 46 37.80 27.10 -22.92
CA HIS A 46 37.65 28.51 -23.31
C HIS A 46 37.25 28.71 -24.79
N GLY A 47 36.28 27.93 -25.27
CA GLY A 47 35.81 27.97 -26.66
C GLY A 47 36.65 27.20 -27.69
N GLN A 48 37.77 26.59 -27.30
CA GLN A 48 38.64 25.83 -28.20
C GLN A 48 38.08 24.43 -28.51
N THR A 49 38.32 23.94 -29.74
CA THR A 49 37.74 22.68 -30.25
C THR A 49 38.78 21.63 -30.64
N ASP A 50 40.03 21.82 -30.21
CA ASP A 50 41.13 20.90 -30.51
C ASP A 50 41.12 19.63 -29.65
N LYS A 51 41.35 18.48 -30.30
CA LYS A 51 41.35 17.15 -29.66
C LYS A 51 42.44 16.99 -28.60
N GLN A 52 43.64 17.53 -28.81
CA GLN A 52 44.75 17.40 -27.85
C GLN A 52 44.48 18.24 -26.60
N LEU A 53 43.92 19.44 -26.79
CA LEU A 53 43.48 20.31 -25.70
C LEU A 53 42.33 19.67 -24.92
N PHE A 54 41.35 19.07 -25.60
CA PHE A 54 40.29 18.29 -24.97
C PHE A 54 40.85 17.18 -24.07
N LYS A 55 41.76 16.34 -24.59
CA LYS A 55 42.38 15.26 -23.82
C LYS A 55 43.22 15.73 -22.64
N LYS A 56 43.82 16.91 -22.75
CA LYS A 56 44.73 17.49 -21.74
C LYS A 56 43.98 18.18 -20.61
N TYR A 57 42.93 18.95 -20.91
CA TYR A 57 42.29 19.84 -19.94
C TYR A 57 40.92 19.37 -19.46
N VAL A 58 40.20 18.56 -20.24
CA VAL A 58 38.91 18.03 -19.79
C VAL A 58 39.14 16.79 -18.91
N PRO A 59 38.68 16.79 -17.64
CA PRO A 59 38.92 15.68 -16.73
C PRO A 59 38.08 14.46 -17.10
N VAL A 60 38.57 13.29 -16.69
CA VAL A 60 37.76 12.06 -16.66
C VAL A 60 36.84 12.13 -15.45
N VAL A 61 35.55 11.86 -15.65
CA VAL A 61 34.52 12.06 -14.62
C VAL A 61 33.63 10.84 -14.42
N THR A 62 33.07 10.75 -13.22
CA THR A 62 31.98 9.85 -12.82
C THR A 62 30.66 10.61 -12.77
N TYR A 63 29.56 9.95 -12.39
CA TYR A 63 28.25 10.60 -12.32
C TYR A 63 28.20 11.64 -11.21
N GLU A 64 28.85 11.34 -10.09
CA GLU A 64 28.93 12.17 -8.90
C GLU A 64 29.59 13.52 -9.20
N ASP A 65 30.62 13.54 -10.05
CA ASP A 65 31.35 14.75 -10.43
C ASP A 65 30.51 15.73 -11.27
N ILE A 66 29.54 15.21 -12.04
CA ILE A 66 28.67 16.01 -12.91
C ILE A 66 27.25 16.17 -12.37
N LYS A 67 26.93 15.53 -11.24
CA LYS A 67 25.58 15.51 -10.65
C LYS A 67 25.03 16.92 -10.42
N SER A 68 25.86 17.86 -9.93
CA SER A 68 25.43 19.24 -9.71
C SER A 68 24.98 19.95 -10.99
N TYR A 69 25.58 19.64 -12.14
CA TYR A 69 25.17 20.20 -13.42
C TYR A 69 23.86 19.58 -13.91
N ILE A 70 23.66 18.28 -13.67
CA ILE A 70 22.43 17.57 -14.02
C ILE A 70 21.27 18.07 -13.15
N ASP A 71 21.47 18.22 -11.84
CA ASP A 71 20.46 18.72 -10.90
C ASP A 71 19.95 20.13 -11.31
N ARG A 72 20.87 21.02 -11.71
CA ARG A 72 20.51 22.34 -12.29
C ARG A 72 19.56 22.26 -13.49
N ILE A 73 19.80 21.30 -14.39
CA ILE A 73 18.93 21.08 -15.56
C ILE A 73 17.58 20.45 -15.15
N ILE A 74 17.57 19.56 -14.15
CA ILE A 74 16.35 18.97 -13.58
C ILE A 74 15.46 20.05 -12.94
N ASP A 75 16.08 21.04 -12.30
CA ASP A 75 15.40 22.17 -11.64
C ASP A 75 14.90 23.25 -12.64
N GLY A 76 15.25 23.12 -13.92
CA GLY A 76 14.73 23.99 -14.98
C GLY A 76 15.56 25.23 -15.26
N GLU A 77 16.83 25.24 -14.89
CA GLU A 77 17.75 26.32 -15.24
C GLU A 77 17.87 26.47 -16.78
N PRO A 78 17.92 27.71 -17.33
CA PRO A 78 17.99 27.97 -18.77
C PRO A 78 19.15 27.24 -19.50
N PRO A 79 19.06 27.07 -20.84
CA PRO A 79 19.93 26.19 -21.62
C PRO A 79 21.41 26.61 -21.61
N ASN A 80 22.30 25.68 -22.00
CA ASN A 80 23.77 25.79 -22.16
C ASN A 80 24.65 25.32 -20.97
N ILE A 81 24.14 24.49 -20.08
CA ILE A 81 24.95 23.95 -18.96
C ILE A 81 25.94 22.87 -19.44
N LEU A 82 25.42 21.78 -20.02
CA LEU A 82 26.22 20.64 -20.53
C LEU A 82 26.16 20.51 -22.05
N THR A 83 25.09 20.98 -22.68
CA THR A 83 24.90 20.98 -24.13
C THR A 83 24.10 22.22 -24.54
N THR A 84 24.32 22.67 -25.78
CA THR A 84 23.52 23.73 -26.42
C THR A 84 22.24 23.18 -27.06
N GLU A 85 22.13 21.85 -27.22
CA GLU A 85 20.92 21.21 -27.72
C GLU A 85 19.83 21.14 -26.63
N PRO A 86 18.55 21.37 -27.00
CA PRO A 86 17.46 21.17 -26.08
C PRO A 86 17.40 19.72 -25.58
N ILE A 87 17.39 19.56 -24.26
CA ILE A 87 17.11 18.28 -23.61
C ILE A 87 15.62 17.99 -23.76
N ILE A 88 15.28 16.83 -24.31
CA ILE A 88 13.88 16.43 -24.55
C ILE A 88 13.33 15.51 -23.46
N GLU A 89 14.22 14.76 -22.79
CA GLU A 89 13.89 13.85 -21.71
C GLU A 89 15.15 13.44 -20.94
N PHE A 90 14.97 12.83 -19.77
CA PHE A 90 16.01 12.14 -19.03
C PHE A 90 15.81 10.62 -19.15
N ILE A 91 16.90 9.90 -19.43
CA ILE A 91 16.91 8.44 -19.39
C ILE A 91 17.43 7.99 -18.03
N LEU A 92 16.56 7.32 -17.26
CA LEU A 92 16.92 6.72 -15.98
C LEU A 92 17.81 5.50 -16.23
N SER A 93 19.01 5.51 -15.66
CA SER A 93 19.93 4.37 -15.69
C SER A 93 19.52 3.30 -14.69
N SER A 94 19.84 2.05 -15.01
CA SER A 94 19.78 0.93 -14.05
C SER A 94 20.90 1.00 -13.00
N GLY A 95 21.97 1.75 -13.27
CA GLY A 95 22.97 2.05 -12.25
C GLY A 95 22.47 3.17 -11.34
N THR A 96 22.72 3.02 -10.05
CA THR A 96 22.35 4.00 -9.02
C THR A 96 23.58 4.79 -8.55
N SER A 97 23.32 5.97 -7.98
CA SER A 97 24.29 6.82 -7.28
C SER A 97 23.63 7.30 -5.99
N GLY A 98 24.22 7.01 -4.83
CA GLY A 98 23.61 7.35 -3.54
C GLY A 98 22.27 6.63 -3.25
N GLY A 99 21.97 5.53 -3.97
CA GLY A 99 20.72 4.78 -3.86
C GLY A 99 19.63 5.18 -4.86
N GLU A 100 19.81 6.29 -5.59
CA GLU A 100 18.88 6.81 -6.59
C GLU A 100 19.33 6.51 -8.03
N PRO A 101 18.43 6.38 -9.02
CA PRO A 101 18.80 6.20 -10.42
C PRO A 101 19.60 7.37 -10.98
N LYS A 102 20.58 7.09 -11.85
CA LYS A 102 21.30 8.14 -12.59
C LYS A 102 20.40 8.73 -13.69
N TYR A 103 20.31 10.06 -13.73
CA TYR A 103 19.58 10.81 -14.76
C TYR A 103 20.51 11.12 -15.92
N VAL A 104 20.31 10.43 -17.05
CA VAL A 104 21.12 10.63 -18.25
C VAL A 104 20.41 11.56 -19.21
N LEU A 105 21.10 12.61 -19.65
CA LEU A 105 20.58 13.61 -20.58
C LEU A 105 20.33 12.99 -21.96
N SER A 106 19.21 13.37 -22.57
CA SER A 106 18.86 12.93 -23.92
C SER A 106 18.38 14.08 -24.79
N THR A 107 19.08 14.28 -25.91
CA THR A 107 18.66 15.18 -27.00
C THR A 107 17.93 14.40 -28.10
N ALA A 108 17.30 15.13 -29.03
CA ALA A 108 16.62 14.53 -30.18
C ALA A 108 17.58 13.67 -31.05
N GLU A 109 18.81 14.12 -31.26
CA GLU A 109 19.80 13.37 -32.05
C GLU A 109 20.23 12.08 -31.32
N CYS A 110 20.46 12.14 -30.01
CA CYS A 110 20.72 10.94 -29.21
C CYS A 110 19.58 9.93 -29.29
N SER A 111 18.34 10.40 -29.21
CA SER A 111 17.14 9.55 -29.35
C SER A 111 17.06 8.90 -30.73
N GLN A 112 17.35 9.66 -31.79
CA GLN A 112 17.35 9.14 -33.17
C GLN A 112 18.46 8.10 -33.41
N LYS A 113 19.67 8.34 -32.90
CA LYS A 113 20.78 7.36 -32.99
C LYS A 113 20.41 6.05 -32.31
N ARG A 114 19.86 6.11 -31.08
CA ARG A 114 19.33 4.94 -30.37
C ARG A 114 18.26 4.22 -31.18
N ALA A 115 17.33 4.98 -31.74
CA ALA A 115 16.21 4.43 -32.49
C ALA A 115 16.64 3.67 -33.77
N SER A 116 17.83 3.97 -34.29
CA SER A 116 18.41 3.30 -35.47
C SER A 116 19.01 1.92 -35.18
N ILE A 117 19.41 1.62 -33.93
CA ILE A 117 20.12 0.37 -33.58
C ILE A 117 19.36 -0.88 -34.04
N PRO A 118 18.03 -1.01 -33.81
CA PRO A 118 17.32 -2.21 -34.22
C PRO A 118 17.24 -2.40 -35.73
N MET A 119 17.30 -1.32 -36.50
CA MET A 119 17.43 -1.45 -37.95
C MET A 119 18.80 -1.99 -38.38
N LEU A 120 19.87 -1.57 -37.69
CA LEU A 120 21.22 -2.08 -37.93
C LEU A 120 21.32 -3.57 -37.57
N MET A 121 20.79 -3.96 -36.40
CA MET A 121 20.79 -5.36 -35.97
C MET A 121 20.04 -6.23 -36.98
N GLU A 122 18.88 -5.77 -37.43
CA GLU A 122 18.02 -6.52 -38.34
C GLU A 122 18.71 -6.77 -39.67
N ALA A 123 19.41 -5.77 -40.21
CA ALA A 123 20.18 -5.92 -41.43
C ALA A 123 21.30 -6.97 -41.28
N VAL A 124 21.98 -7.01 -40.13
CA VAL A 124 23.02 -7.99 -39.83
C VAL A 124 22.45 -9.40 -39.67
N ILE A 125 21.31 -9.56 -38.98
CA ILE A 125 20.68 -10.88 -38.81
C ILE A 125 20.18 -11.42 -40.16
N HIS A 126 19.58 -10.58 -41.00
CA HIS A 126 19.13 -10.97 -42.35
C HIS A 126 20.28 -11.44 -43.26
N LYS A 127 21.51 -11.00 -43.00
CA LYS A 127 22.71 -11.51 -43.70
C LYS A 127 23.04 -12.96 -43.33
N HIS A 128 22.68 -13.40 -42.12
CA HIS A 128 23.05 -14.71 -41.57
C HIS A 128 21.88 -15.71 -41.57
N ILE A 129 20.64 -15.22 -41.51
CA ILE A 129 19.44 -16.05 -41.44
C ILE A 129 18.47 -15.64 -42.56
N GLU A 130 18.34 -16.51 -43.55
CA GLU A 130 17.47 -16.26 -44.71
C GLU A 130 15.98 -16.41 -44.37
N GLY A 131 15.12 -15.70 -45.13
CA GLY A 131 13.67 -15.89 -45.09
C GLY A 131 12.95 -15.31 -43.87
N LEU A 132 13.60 -14.43 -43.09
CA LEU A 132 12.96 -13.72 -41.96
C LEU A 132 11.90 -12.71 -42.41
N ASP A 133 11.95 -12.25 -43.65
CA ASP A 133 10.98 -11.38 -44.30
C ASP A 133 9.60 -12.04 -44.50
N LYS A 134 9.54 -13.38 -44.46
CA LYS A 134 8.33 -14.18 -44.68
C LYS A 134 7.48 -14.40 -43.42
N GLY A 135 7.85 -13.78 -42.30
CA GLY A 135 7.14 -13.92 -41.04
C GLY A 135 7.42 -12.77 -40.08
N LYS A 136 7.08 -12.98 -38.80
CA LYS A 136 7.08 -11.96 -37.75
C LYS A 136 7.90 -12.38 -36.54
N GLY A 137 8.32 -11.40 -35.75
CA GLY A 137 8.89 -11.62 -34.42
C GLY A 137 7.85 -11.47 -33.33
N MET A 138 7.81 -12.43 -32.41
CA MET A 138 7.08 -12.29 -31.15
C MET A 138 8.03 -11.70 -30.12
N TYR A 139 7.96 -10.38 -29.92
CA TYR A 139 8.78 -9.68 -28.94
C TYR A 139 7.94 -9.34 -27.70
N LEU A 140 8.36 -9.86 -26.54
CA LEU A 140 7.72 -9.62 -25.25
C LEU A 140 8.30 -8.33 -24.65
N LEU A 141 7.62 -7.22 -24.94
CA LEU A 141 8.07 -5.85 -24.66
C LEU A 141 7.12 -5.18 -23.68
N PHE A 142 7.68 -4.45 -22.72
CA PHE A 142 6.92 -3.82 -21.65
C PHE A 142 7.35 -2.37 -21.47
N SER A 143 6.38 -1.47 -21.42
CA SER A 143 6.60 -0.10 -20.95
C SER A 143 6.57 -0.01 -19.41
N ASN A 144 7.13 1.07 -18.90
CA ASN A 144 7.18 1.47 -17.50
C ASN A 144 6.59 2.88 -17.40
N PRO A 145 6.10 3.28 -16.22
CA PRO A 145 5.58 4.63 -16.01
C PRO A 145 6.68 5.69 -16.21
N ASP A 146 6.26 6.83 -16.75
CA ASP A 146 7.08 8.04 -16.85
C ASP A 146 7.05 8.81 -15.52
N PHE A 147 8.13 9.52 -15.22
CA PHE A 147 8.21 10.43 -14.07
C PHE A 147 8.34 11.88 -14.55
N ASP A 148 7.70 12.81 -13.85
CA ASP A 148 7.82 14.24 -14.12
C ASP A 148 8.95 14.86 -13.29
N THR A 149 9.83 15.62 -13.94
CA THR A 149 10.85 16.43 -13.25
C THR A 149 10.30 17.81 -12.87
N PRO A 150 10.91 18.53 -11.90
CA PRO A 150 10.53 19.91 -11.57
C PRO A 150 10.50 20.86 -12.78
N SER A 151 11.40 20.67 -13.75
CA SER A 151 11.42 21.40 -15.01
C SER A 151 10.28 21.05 -16.00
N GLY A 152 9.45 20.05 -15.70
CA GLY A 152 8.39 19.55 -16.58
C GLY A 152 8.88 18.61 -17.68
N LEU A 153 10.17 18.26 -17.71
CA LEU A 153 10.71 17.22 -18.59
C LEU A 153 10.34 15.82 -18.06
N LYS A 154 10.22 14.86 -18.97
CA LYS A 154 9.95 13.47 -18.60
C LYS A 154 11.25 12.75 -18.28
N ALA A 155 11.28 12.04 -17.17
CA ALA A 155 12.29 11.05 -16.83
C ALA A 155 11.73 9.64 -17.10
N ARG A 156 12.40 8.88 -17.96
CA ARG A 156 11.92 7.60 -18.51
C ARG A 156 12.97 6.52 -18.41
N MET A 157 12.53 5.26 -18.29
CA MET A 157 13.43 4.14 -18.57
C MET A 157 13.76 4.07 -20.07
N PHE A 158 14.98 3.62 -20.38
CA PHE A 158 15.47 3.48 -21.76
C PHE A 158 14.49 2.72 -22.66
N SER A 159 13.93 1.60 -22.20
CA SER A 159 13.00 0.79 -22.98
C SER A 159 11.72 1.57 -23.32
N SER A 160 11.15 2.30 -22.37
CA SER A 160 9.93 3.10 -22.56
C SER A 160 10.14 4.27 -23.52
N SER A 161 11.28 4.97 -23.42
CA SER A 161 11.66 6.00 -24.39
C SER A 161 11.74 5.41 -25.80
N TYR A 162 12.41 4.27 -25.97
CA TYR A 162 12.53 3.61 -27.28
C TYR A 162 11.18 3.17 -27.86
N LEU A 163 10.34 2.49 -27.07
CA LEU A 163 9.01 2.02 -27.51
C LEU A 163 8.08 3.18 -27.87
N SER A 164 8.24 4.33 -27.22
CA SER A 164 7.46 5.53 -27.50
C SER A 164 7.94 6.32 -28.72
N SER A 165 9.15 6.03 -29.22
CA SER A 165 9.77 6.75 -30.34
C SER A 165 8.99 6.59 -31.66
N SER A 166 9.04 7.63 -32.50
CA SER A 166 8.40 7.62 -33.82
C SER A 166 8.96 6.52 -34.73
N THR A 167 10.26 6.22 -34.63
CA THR A 167 10.90 5.16 -35.41
C THR A 167 10.36 3.78 -35.05
N PHE A 168 10.14 3.48 -33.77
CA PHE A 168 9.55 2.20 -33.36
C PHE A 168 8.14 2.05 -33.93
N LYS A 169 7.29 3.08 -33.72
CA LYS A 169 5.89 3.11 -34.18
C LYS A 169 5.75 2.96 -35.70
N THR A 170 6.65 3.54 -36.48
CA THR A 170 6.52 3.60 -37.95
C THR A 170 7.24 2.48 -38.70
N THR A 171 8.38 2.00 -38.18
CA THR A 171 9.31 1.15 -38.93
C THR A 171 9.44 -0.25 -38.34
N VAL A 172 9.63 -0.36 -37.03
CA VAL A 172 9.90 -1.65 -36.36
C VAL A 172 8.61 -2.41 -36.05
N PHE A 173 7.54 -1.68 -35.71
CA PHE A 173 6.21 -2.23 -35.43
C PHE A 173 5.66 -3.16 -36.54
N LYS A 174 6.02 -2.93 -37.80
CA LYS A 174 5.52 -3.72 -38.94
C LYS A 174 5.96 -5.20 -38.90
N TYR A 175 6.99 -5.52 -38.14
CA TYR A 175 7.61 -6.85 -38.08
C TYR A 175 7.35 -7.59 -36.76
N VAL A 176 6.56 -7.01 -35.84
CA VAL A 176 6.15 -7.66 -34.59
C VAL A 176 4.74 -8.22 -34.68
N THR A 177 4.42 -9.24 -33.89
CA THR A 177 3.08 -9.84 -33.84
C THR A 177 2.06 -8.96 -33.13
N THR A 178 2.49 -8.28 -32.07
CA THR A 178 1.65 -7.58 -31.09
C THR A 178 1.41 -6.11 -31.47
N PRO A 179 0.17 -5.60 -31.40
CA PRO A 179 -0.17 -4.17 -31.44
C PRO A 179 0.61 -3.29 -30.45
N ILE A 180 0.83 -2.03 -30.83
CA ILE A 180 1.65 -1.07 -30.06
C ILE A 180 0.94 -0.66 -28.77
N GLU A 181 -0.39 -0.59 -28.80
CA GLU A 181 -1.26 -0.24 -27.68
C GLU A 181 -1.09 -1.24 -26.53
N ILE A 182 -1.03 -2.54 -26.86
CA ILE A 182 -0.78 -3.60 -25.87
C ILE A 182 0.65 -3.48 -25.30
N ILE A 183 1.65 -3.21 -26.14
CA ILE A 183 3.05 -3.07 -25.70
C ILE A 183 3.23 -1.86 -24.77
N LEU A 184 2.52 -0.77 -25.04
CA LEU A 184 2.60 0.47 -24.27
C LEU A 184 1.70 0.48 -23.01
N SER A 185 0.81 -0.50 -22.86
CA SER A 185 -0.02 -0.64 -21.66
C SER A 185 0.84 -0.74 -20.39
N LEU A 186 0.46 0.03 -19.37
CA LEU A 186 1.16 0.04 -18.08
C LEU A 186 0.80 -1.17 -17.20
N ASN A 187 -0.29 -1.87 -17.51
CA ASN A 187 -0.68 -3.09 -16.81
C ASN A 187 0.07 -4.30 -17.39
N LYS A 188 1.24 -4.59 -16.81
CA LYS A 188 2.14 -5.64 -17.33
C LYS A 188 1.53 -7.04 -17.39
N PRO A 189 0.79 -7.53 -16.36
CA PRO A 189 0.14 -8.84 -16.44
C PRO A 189 -0.85 -8.95 -17.61
N GLN A 190 -1.72 -7.94 -17.80
CA GLN A 190 -2.68 -7.94 -18.90
C GLN A 190 -2.00 -7.80 -20.27
N SER A 191 -0.99 -6.93 -20.37
CA SER A 191 -0.15 -6.79 -21.57
C SER A 191 0.56 -8.10 -21.93
N MET A 192 1.15 -8.78 -20.94
CA MET A 192 1.83 -10.06 -21.12
C MET A 192 0.87 -11.15 -21.62
N TYR A 193 -0.31 -11.24 -21.00
CA TYR A 193 -1.36 -12.16 -21.41
C TYR A 193 -1.76 -11.96 -22.88
N CYS A 194 -2.08 -10.73 -23.26
CA CYS A 194 -2.44 -10.41 -24.65
C CYS A 194 -1.29 -10.65 -25.64
N GLN A 195 -0.04 -10.36 -25.27
CA GLN A 195 1.14 -10.64 -26.10
C GLN A 195 1.32 -12.14 -26.37
N LEU A 196 1.19 -12.98 -25.34
CA LEU A 196 1.29 -14.44 -25.47
C LEU A 196 0.13 -15.01 -26.28
N LEU A 197 -1.10 -14.55 -26.01
CA LEU A 197 -2.31 -14.97 -26.72
C LEU A 197 -2.21 -14.66 -28.23
N ILE A 198 -1.83 -13.43 -28.60
CA ILE A 198 -1.61 -13.07 -30.02
C ILE A 198 -0.48 -13.90 -30.63
N GLY A 199 0.59 -14.14 -29.87
CA GLY A 199 1.69 -15.00 -30.28
C GLY A 199 1.24 -16.42 -30.63
N LEU A 200 0.34 -17.00 -29.84
CA LEU A 200 -0.21 -18.34 -30.06
C LEU A 200 -1.19 -18.38 -31.24
N ILE A 201 -2.10 -17.39 -31.34
CA ILE A 201 -3.01 -17.25 -32.48
C ILE A 201 -2.22 -17.16 -33.80
N ARG A 202 -1.09 -16.45 -33.80
CA ARG A 202 -0.23 -16.25 -34.97
C ARG A 202 0.95 -17.21 -35.03
N ARG A 203 0.89 -18.36 -34.37
CA ARG A 203 2.05 -19.24 -34.18
C ARG A 203 2.80 -19.63 -35.45
N HIS A 204 2.11 -19.73 -36.58
CA HIS A 204 2.69 -20.10 -37.88
C HIS A 204 3.40 -18.96 -38.60
N GLU A 205 3.25 -17.72 -38.13
CA GLU A 205 3.97 -16.54 -38.62
C GLU A 205 5.22 -16.24 -37.79
N VAL A 206 5.32 -16.77 -36.56
CA VAL A 206 6.43 -16.48 -35.64
C VAL A 206 7.71 -17.19 -36.10
N LEU A 207 8.69 -16.40 -36.55
CA LEU A 207 10.02 -16.87 -36.97
C LEU A 207 11.11 -16.62 -35.93
N ARG A 208 10.82 -15.80 -34.93
CA ARG A 208 11.74 -15.42 -33.86
C ARG A 208 10.97 -14.97 -32.64
N ILE A 209 11.54 -15.23 -31.48
CA ILE A 209 10.93 -14.88 -30.20
C ILE A 209 11.97 -14.07 -29.44
N GLY A 210 11.59 -12.93 -28.88
CA GLY A 210 12.56 -12.04 -28.27
C GLY A 210 12.10 -11.35 -27.03
N THR A 211 13.05 -11.08 -26.15
CA THR A 211 12.95 -10.17 -25.01
C THR A 211 14.17 -9.25 -25.05
N ILE A 212 14.12 -8.08 -24.40
CA ILE A 212 15.32 -7.23 -24.33
C ILE A 212 16.41 -7.93 -23.50
N PHE A 213 16.04 -8.42 -22.31
CA PHE A 213 16.93 -9.12 -21.40
C PHE A 213 16.47 -10.56 -21.21
N ALA A 214 17.44 -11.47 -21.00
CA ALA A 214 17.17 -12.89 -20.82
C ALA A 214 16.30 -13.20 -19.58
N SER A 215 16.37 -12.39 -18.53
CA SER A 215 15.59 -12.51 -17.29
C SER A 215 14.07 -12.48 -17.51
N THR A 216 13.60 -11.67 -18.47
CA THR A 216 12.17 -11.56 -18.79
C THR A 216 11.61 -12.85 -19.37
N PHE A 217 12.43 -13.62 -20.09
CA PHE A 217 11.98 -14.78 -20.83
C PHE A 217 11.42 -15.88 -19.91
N PRO A 218 12.14 -16.36 -18.86
CA PRO A 218 11.59 -17.29 -17.88
C PRO A 218 10.31 -16.79 -17.19
N ASN A 219 10.24 -15.50 -16.86
CA ASN A 219 9.04 -14.92 -16.22
C ASN A 219 7.81 -15.04 -17.13
N CYS A 220 7.96 -14.83 -18.44
CA CYS A 220 6.86 -15.01 -19.39
C CYS A 220 6.46 -16.47 -19.58
N ILE A 221 7.41 -17.40 -19.54
CA ILE A 221 7.09 -18.84 -19.57
C ILE A 221 6.38 -19.28 -18.30
N LYS A 222 6.80 -18.78 -17.14
CA LYS A 222 6.12 -19.03 -15.87
C LYS A 222 4.70 -18.46 -15.87
N PHE A 223 4.52 -17.25 -16.38
CA PHE A 223 3.19 -16.67 -16.55
C PHE A 223 2.30 -17.51 -17.49
N LEU A 224 2.87 -18.02 -18.59
CA LEU A 224 2.17 -18.94 -19.48
C LEU A 224 1.78 -20.25 -18.77
N GLN A 225 2.65 -20.80 -17.92
CA GLN A 225 2.34 -21.99 -17.09
C GLN A 225 1.18 -21.74 -16.13
N ASP A 226 1.07 -20.54 -15.59
CA ASP A 226 0.05 -20.20 -14.58
C ASP A 226 -1.31 -19.88 -15.24
N HIS A 227 -1.32 -19.44 -16.51
CA HIS A 227 -2.52 -18.93 -17.21
C HIS A 227 -2.91 -19.65 -18.51
N TRP A 228 -2.26 -20.76 -18.88
CA TRP A 228 -2.55 -21.41 -20.17
C TRP A 228 -4.01 -21.89 -20.31
N LYS A 229 -4.68 -22.23 -19.20
CA LYS A 229 -6.09 -22.65 -19.20
C LYS A 229 -7.02 -21.53 -19.66
N ASP A 230 -6.78 -20.33 -19.14
CA ASP A 230 -7.54 -19.14 -19.53
C ASP A 230 -7.27 -18.81 -21.02
N ILE A 231 -6.00 -18.91 -21.44
CA ILE A 231 -5.62 -18.70 -22.85
C ILE A 231 -6.31 -19.68 -23.79
N CYS A 232 -6.32 -20.97 -23.46
CA CYS A 232 -7.02 -21.99 -24.25
C CYS A 232 -8.53 -21.75 -24.26
N CYS A 233 -9.12 -21.31 -23.15
CA CYS A 233 -10.53 -20.93 -23.07
C CYS A 233 -10.85 -19.74 -23.99
N ASP A 234 -10.03 -18.69 -23.94
CA ASP A 234 -10.20 -17.48 -24.75
C ASP A 234 -10.08 -17.79 -26.25
N ILE A 235 -9.10 -18.62 -26.64
CA ILE A 235 -8.94 -19.09 -28.02
C ILE A 235 -10.15 -19.92 -28.45
N ARG A 236 -10.60 -20.85 -27.60
CA ARG A 236 -11.72 -21.76 -27.91
C ARG A 236 -13.03 -21.02 -28.08
N THR A 237 -13.29 -20.03 -27.23
CA THR A 237 -14.55 -19.28 -27.20
C THR A 237 -14.54 -18.06 -28.12
N GLY A 238 -13.38 -17.56 -28.51
CA GLY A 238 -13.25 -16.26 -29.18
C GLY A 238 -13.59 -15.08 -28.27
N HIS A 239 -13.59 -15.26 -26.94
CA HIS A 239 -13.90 -14.22 -25.97
C HIS A 239 -12.69 -13.98 -25.08
N LEU A 240 -12.33 -12.70 -24.88
CA LEU A 240 -11.23 -12.34 -24.01
C LEU A 240 -11.68 -12.39 -22.56
N SER A 241 -10.89 -13.04 -21.71
CA SER A 241 -11.13 -13.17 -20.27
C SER A 241 -11.51 -11.84 -19.58
N ASP A 242 -12.49 -11.91 -18.67
CA ASP A 242 -13.10 -10.73 -18.02
C ASP A 242 -12.14 -9.96 -17.10
N TRP A 243 -11.09 -10.62 -16.60
CA TRP A 243 -10.07 -9.99 -15.77
C TRP A 243 -9.14 -9.05 -16.57
N ILE A 244 -9.17 -9.10 -17.91
CA ILE A 244 -8.50 -8.14 -18.79
C ILE A 244 -9.37 -6.88 -18.89
N THR A 245 -9.17 -5.94 -17.97
CA THR A 245 -9.98 -4.70 -17.87
C THR A 245 -9.46 -3.53 -18.71
N GLU A 246 -8.16 -3.53 -19.06
CA GLU A 246 -7.53 -2.39 -19.75
C GLU A 246 -8.04 -2.24 -21.17
N GLN A 247 -8.55 -1.05 -21.50
CA GLN A 247 -9.11 -0.77 -22.83
C GLN A 247 -8.04 -0.82 -23.93
N ASP A 248 -6.80 -0.45 -23.60
CA ASP A 248 -5.62 -0.55 -24.47
C ASP A 248 -5.29 -2.00 -24.84
N CYS A 249 -5.73 -2.97 -24.03
CA CYS A 249 -5.62 -4.40 -24.31
C CYS A 249 -6.89 -4.95 -24.99
N ARG A 250 -8.09 -4.61 -24.50
CA ARG A 250 -9.36 -5.14 -25.03
C ARG A 250 -9.62 -4.69 -26.48
N THR A 251 -9.37 -3.42 -26.79
CA THR A 251 -9.69 -2.86 -28.12
C THR A 251 -8.91 -3.56 -29.24
N PRO A 252 -7.57 -3.69 -29.17
CA PRO A 252 -6.83 -4.39 -30.22
C PRO A 252 -7.16 -5.89 -30.27
N MET A 253 -7.39 -6.53 -29.12
CA MET A 253 -7.71 -7.97 -29.03
C MET A 253 -9.02 -8.35 -29.73
N SER A 254 -10.00 -7.46 -29.79
CA SER A 254 -11.27 -7.70 -30.50
C SER A 254 -11.07 -8.11 -31.97
N SER A 255 -10.01 -7.63 -32.62
CA SER A 255 -9.68 -7.98 -34.00
C SER A 255 -9.01 -9.35 -34.16
N PHE A 256 -8.39 -9.87 -33.09
CA PHE A 256 -7.68 -11.16 -33.10
C PHE A 256 -8.56 -12.33 -32.66
N LEU A 257 -9.61 -12.07 -31.88
CA LEU A 257 -10.55 -13.08 -31.35
C LEU A 257 -11.92 -13.04 -32.07
N LEU A 258 -11.97 -12.61 -33.33
CA LEU A 258 -13.23 -12.47 -34.09
C LEU A 258 -14.04 -13.77 -34.21
N GLU A 259 -13.36 -14.92 -34.30
CA GLU A 259 -13.99 -16.23 -34.46
C GLU A 259 -13.43 -17.24 -33.44
N PRO A 260 -14.28 -18.06 -32.79
CA PRO A 260 -13.85 -19.14 -31.92
C PRO A 260 -12.97 -20.17 -32.66
N ASN A 261 -11.83 -20.55 -32.09
CA ASN A 261 -10.90 -21.51 -32.69
C ASN A 261 -10.65 -22.71 -31.77
N SER A 262 -11.61 -23.64 -31.73
CA SER A 262 -11.49 -24.84 -30.90
C SER A 262 -10.36 -25.77 -31.34
N GLU A 263 -10.07 -25.87 -32.65
CA GLU A 263 -9.00 -26.73 -33.17
C GLU A 263 -7.61 -26.32 -32.64
N LEU A 264 -7.33 -25.01 -32.58
CA LEU A 264 -6.09 -24.50 -32.01
C LEU A 264 -6.02 -24.75 -30.50
N ALA A 265 -7.12 -24.55 -29.77
CA ALA A 265 -7.15 -24.83 -28.34
C ALA A 265 -6.88 -26.31 -28.05
N ASP A 266 -7.56 -27.23 -28.76
CA ASP A 266 -7.40 -28.67 -28.61
C ASP A 266 -5.99 -29.16 -29.00
N LEU A 267 -5.31 -28.45 -29.92
CA LEU A 267 -3.90 -28.70 -30.24
C LEU A 267 -2.95 -28.27 -29.10
N LEU A 268 -3.26 -27.17 -28.41
CA LEU A 268 -2.39 -26.55 -27.41
C LEU A 268 -2.50 -27.20 -26.02
N GLU A 269 -3.69 -27.62 -25.60
CA GLU A 269 -3.92 -28.18 -24.25
C GLU A 269 -3.00 -29.37 -23.92
N PRO A 270 -2.83 -30.39 -24.79
CA PRO A 270 -1.94 -31.52 -24.49
C PRO A 270 -0.46 -31.10 -24.41
N ILE A 271 -0.08 -30.01 -25.08
CA ILE A 271 1.29 -29.48 -25.03
C ILE A 271 1.54 -28.84 -23.66
N PHE A 272 0.55 -28.15 -23.10
CA PHE A 272 0.64 -27.50 -21.78
C PHE A 272 0.47 -28.46 -20.61
N GLU A 273 -0.35 -29.50 -20.74
CA GLU A 273 -0.58 -30.51 -19.69
C GLU A 273 0.63 -31.40 -19.42
N ASN A 274 1.62 -31.42 -20.32
CA ASN A 274 2.82 -32.21 -20.15
C ASN A 274 3.61 -31.77 -18.91
N GLU A 275 4.04 -32.72 -18.08
CA GLU A 275 4.85 -32.47 -16.88
C GLU A 275 6.21 -31.81 -17.21
N SER A 276 6.77 -32.06 -18.41
CA SER A 276 8.02 -31.46 -18.86
C SER A 276 7.81 -30.39 -19.94
N TRP A 277 8.22 -29.17 -19.60
CA TRP A 277 8.24 -28.01 -20.50
C TRP A 277 9.55 -27.87 -21.30
N GLU A 278 10.38 -28.92 -21.34
CA GLU A 278 11.55 -28.94 -22.22
C GLU A 278 11.13 -28.78 -23.69
N GLY A 279 11.78 -27.86 -24.39
CA GLY A 279 11.48 -27.54 -25.79
C GLY A 279 10.07 -26.99 -26.02
N ILE A 280 9.39 -26.45 -24.99
CA ILE A 280 8.03 -25.91 -25.11
C ILE A 280 7.91 -24.88 -26.25
N ILE A 281 8.94 -24.06 -26.46
CA ILE A 281 8.93 -23.01 -27.48
C ILE A 281 8.79 -23.59 -28.89
N THR A 282 9.55 -24.63 -29.23
CA THR A 282 9.52 -25.22 -30.57
C THR A 282 8.24 -26.03 -30.80
N LYS A 283 7.59 -26.51 -29.72
CA LYS A 283 6.25 -27.12 -29.79
C LYS A 283 5.17 -26.06 -30.08
N LEU A 284 5.20 -24.94 -29.35
CA LEU A 284 4.22 -23.86 -29.52
C LEU A 284 4.44 -23.07 -30.82
N TRP A 285 5.68 -22.73 -31.16
CA TRP A 285 6.08 -21.92 -32.31
C TRP A 285 7.07 -22.69 -33.20
N PRO A 286 6.59 -23.63 -34.03
CA PRO A 286 7.45 -24.59 -34.73
C PRO A 286 8.31 -23.98 -35.84
N LYS A 287 8.03 -22.74 -36.28
CA LYS A 287 8.84 -22.02 -37.26
C LYS A 287 9.85 -21.05 -36.62
N ALA A 288 9.90 -20.96 -35.29
CA ALA A 288 10.88 -20.13 -34.60
C ALA A 288 12.30 -20.61 -34.91
N LYS A 289 13.15 -19.69 -35.39
CA LYS A 289 14.52 -19.97 -35.82
C LYS A 289 15.56 -19.66 -34.75
N TYR A 290 15.28 -18.69 -33.88
CA TYR A 290 16.19 -18.24 -32.84
C TYR A 290 15.46 -17.50 -31.71
N ILE A 291 16.12 -17.38 -30.57
CA ILE A 291 15.72 -16.53 -29.44
C ILE A 291 16.57 -15.26 -29.45
N ASP A 292 15.94 -14.09 -29.45
CA ASP A 292 16.60 -12.78 -29.37
C ASP A 292 16.59 -12.31 -27.92
N ALA A 293 17.74 -12.35 -27.25
CA ALA A 293 17.86 -11.90 -25.87
C ALA A 293 19.33 -11.55 -25.54
N ILE A 294 19.52 -10.49 -24.76
CA ILE A 294 20.84 -10.19 -24.19
C ILE A 294 21.16 -11.23 -23.11
N VAL A 295 22.16 -12.08 -23.38
CA VAL A 295 22.67 -13.15 -22.50
C VAL A 295 24.15 -12.97 -22.13
N THR A 296 24.73 -11.80 -22.40
CA THR A 296 26.09 -11.45 -21.96
C THR A 296 26.08 -10.85 -20.55
N GLY A 297 27.24 -10.83 -19.88
CA GLY A 297 27.35 -10.29 -18.52
C GLY A 297 26.54 -11.09 -17.49
N SER A 298 25.83 -10.40 -16.59
CA SER A 298 24.99 -11.04 -15.57
C SER A 298 23.86 -11.88 -16.15
N MET A 299 23.37 -11.55 -17.36
CA MET A 299 22.29 -12.29 -18.02
C MET A 299 22.70 -13.70 -18.49
N SER A 300 23.99 -14.02 -18.53
CA SER A 300 24.49 -15.35 -18.90
C SER A 300 23.97 -16.47 -17.99
N GLN A 301 23.57 -16.13 -16.76
CA GLN A 301 22.96 -17.06 -15.80
C GLN A 301 21.65 -17.70 -16.29
N TYR A 302 20.99 -17.10 -17.29
CA TYR A 302 19.73 -17.61 -17.86
C TYR A 302 19.90 -18.52 -19.08
N ILE A 303 21.11 -18.64 -19.63
CA ILE A 303 21.36 -19.41 -20.87
C ILE A 303 20.83 -20.85 -20.73
N GLY A 304 21.17 -21.53 -19.62
CA GLY A 304 20.72 -22.92 -19.41
C GLY A 304 19.20 -23.08 -19.35
N LEU A 305 18.50 -22.09 -18.79
CA LEU A 305 17.04 -22.10 -18.68
C LEU A 305 16.36 -21.79 -20.02
N ILE A 306 16.93 -20.85 -20.80
CA ILE A 306 16.47 -20.58 -22.17
C ILE A 306 16.73 -21.78 -23.07
N ASP A 307 17.88 -22.44 -22.96
CA ASP A 307 18.18 -23.67 -23.72
C ASP A 307 17.17 -24.79 -23.41
N TYR A 308 16.82 -24.97 -22.13
CA TYR A 308 15.81 -25.92 -21.68
C TYR A 308 14.44 -25.64 -22.32
N TYR A 309 13.91 -24.43 -22.20
CA TYR A 309 12.58 -24.10 -22.75
C TYR A 309 12.58 -24.00 -24.28
N SER A 310 13.66 -23.51 -24.87
CA SER A 310 13.76 -23.32 -26.33
C SER A 310 14.01 -24.62 -27.09
N GLY A 311 14.49 -25.67 -26.41
CA GLY A 311 14.94 -26.89 -27.08
C GLY A 311 16.24 -26.64 -27.86
N ARG A 312 17.12 -25.80 -27.31
CA ARG A 312 18.43 -25.41 -27.89
C ARG A 312 18.33 -24.67 -29.23
N LEU A 313 17.33 -23.80 -29.36
CA LEU A 313 17.35 -22.82 -30.46
C LEU A 313 18.55 -21.86 -30.28
N PRO A 314 19.17 -21.37 -31.37
CA PRO A 314 20.22 -20.36 -31.28
C PRO A 314 19.75 -19.15 -30.46
N ILE A 315 20.55 -18.72 -29.48
CA ILE A 315 20.31 -17.52 -28.69
C ILE A 315 21.21 -16.40 -29.22
N ILE A 316 20.59 -15.30 -29.65
CA ILE A 316 21.28 -14.20 -30.30
C ILE A 316 21.27 -12.99 -29.36
N SER A 317 22.45 -12.52 -28.98
CA SER A 317 22.66 -11.21 -28.35
C SER A 317 23.05 -10.19 -29.42
N THR A 318 22.16 -9.24 -29.68
CA THR A 318 22.16 -8.45 -30.90
C THR A 318 22.95 -7.15 -30.81
N PHE A 319 22.95 -6.48 -29.66
CA PHE A 319 23.62 -5.19 -29.49
C PHE A 319 24.15 -4.98 -28.07
N TYR A 320 25.03 -3.98 -27.92
CA TYR A 320 25.55 -3.50 -26.64
C TYR A 320 25.31 -2.00 -26.52
N ASN A 321 24.57 -1.61 -25.48
CA ASN A 321 24.05 -0.27 -25.29
C ASN A 321 23.87 0.04 -23.79
N SER A 322 23.83 1.32 -23.46
CA SER A 322 23.57 1.83 -22.11
C SER A 322 22.60 3.02 -22.16
N SER A 323 22.21 3.53 -20.98
CA SER A 323 21.44 4.78 -20.93
C SER A 323 22.29 5.96 -21.42
N GLU A 324 23.60 5.92 -21.14
CA GLU A 324 24.61 6.94 -21.45
C GLU A 324 24.96 7.04 -22.93
N ALA A 325 25.13 5.90 -23.61
CA ALA A 325 25.50 5.86 -25.02
C ALA A 325 25.20 4.50 -25.68
N CYS A 326 25.02 4.54 -27.00
CA CYS A 326 25.09 3.38 -27.88
C CYS A 326 26.53 3.04 -28.21
N PHE A 327 26.90 1.76 -28.10
CA PHE A 327 28.28 1.33 -28.35
C PHE A 327 28.40 0.58 -29.67
N GLY A 328 27.70 -0.54 -29.81
CA GLY A 328 27.97 -1.47 -30.89
C GLY A 328 26.92 -2.55 -31.12
N ILE A 329 27.13 -3.31 -32.19
CA ILE A 329 26.25 -4.40 -32.63
C ILE A 329 27.06 -5.69 -32.78
N ASN A 330 26.40 -6.84 -32.61
CA ASN A 330 27.01 -8.14 -32.84
C ASN A 330 26.98 -8.45 -34.35
N MET A 331 28.16 -8.48 -34.98
CA MET A 331 28.30 -8.78 -36.41
C MET A 331 28.21 -10.28 -36.72
N GLU A 332 28.31 -11.14 -35.71
CA GLU A 332 28.31 -12.60 -35.81
C GLU A 332 27.21 -13.17 -34.88
N PRO A 333 25.93 -12.93 -35.20
CA PRO A 333 24.81 -13.21 -34.31
C PRO A 333 24.60 -14.69 -33.97
N LEU A 334 25.15 -15.61 -34.78
CA LEU A 334 25.03 -17.05 -34.59
C LEU A 334 26.15 -17.67 -33.74
N ASN A 335 27.12 -16.87 -33.27
CA ASN A 335 28.14 -17.35 -32.35
C ASN A 335 27.49 -17.81 -31.03
N LYS A 336 28.18 -18.74 -30.35
CA LYS A 336 27.70 -19.21 -29.05
C LYS A 336 27.67 -18.06 -28.05
N PRO A 337 26.75 -18.05 -27.06
CA PRO A 337 26.60 -16.95 -26.11
C PRO A 337 27.87 -16.49 -25.40
N TRP A 338 28.82 -17.39 -25.12
CA TRP A 338 30.10 -17.07 -24.48
C TRP A 338 31.17 -16.52 -25.43
N ASP A 339 30.97 -16.64 -26.75
CA ASP A 339 31.86 -16.14 -27.80
C ASP A 339 31.34 -14.82 -28.43
N VAL A 340 30.31 -14.22 -27.83
CA VAL A 340 29.70 -12.97 -28.33
C VAL A 340 30.67 -11.79 -28.16
N SER A 341 30.92 -11.11 -29.28
CA SER A 341 31.66 -9.86 -29.32
C SER A 341 30.88 -8.79 -30.09
N TYR A 342 30.93 -7.56 -29.58
CA TYR A 342 30.25 -6.40 -30.15
C TYR A 342 31.23 -5.54 -30.92
N THR A 343 30.96 -5.29 -32.19
CA THR A 343 31.70 -4.33 -33.01
C THR A 343 31.21 -2.93 -32.67
N PHE A 344 32.11 -2.06 -32.20
CA PHE A 344 31.76 -0.68 -31.89
C PHE A 344 31.43 0.11 -33.16
N LEU A 345 30.46 1.01 -33.06
CA LEU A 345 30.01 1.89 -34.14
C LEU A 345 30.61 3.29 -33.92
N PRO A 346 31.62 3.70 -34.70
CA PRO A 346 32.41 4.91 -34.44
C PRO A 346 31.63 6.23 -34.50
N ASN A 347 30.43 6.24 -35.07
CA ASN A 347 29.60 7.44 -35.22
C ASN A 347 28.59 7.64 -34.06
N MET A 348 28.57 6.74 -33.07
CA MET A 348 27.59 6.80 -31.98
C MET A 348 27.97 7.82 -30.91
N ALA A 349 29.20 7.74 -30.41
CA ALA A 349 29.81 8.65 -29.45
C ALA A 349 31.33 8.68 -29.70
N TYR A 350 32.06 9.61 -29.08
CA TYR A 350 33.51 9.52 -29.01
C TYR A 350 33.91 8.60 -27.86
N PHE A 351 34.74 7.59 -28.14
CA PHE A 351 35.11 6.53 -27.21
C PHE A 351 36.59 6.60 -26.85
N GLU A 352 36.85 6.56 -25.55
CA GLU A 352 38.19 6.44 -24.97
C GLU A 352 38.22 5.24 -24.01
N PHE A 353 39.41 4.70 -23.75
CA PHE A 353 39.56 3.45 -23.00
C PHE A 353 40.67 3.56 -21.96
N ILE A 354 40.36 3.18 -20.71
CA ILE A 354 41.33 3.09 -19.61
C ILE A 354 41.82 1.63 -19.52
N PRO A 355 43.13 1.34 -19.68
CA PRO A 355 43.66 -0.02 -19.54
C PRO A 355 43.44 -0.59 -18.13
N VAL A 356 42.97 -1.84 -18.04
CA VAL A 356 42.79 -2.58 -16.78
C VAL A 356 43.74 -3.77 -16.76
N ASN A 357 44.75 -3.73 -15.88
CA ASN A 357 45.70 -4.82 -15.70
C ASN A 357 45.05 -5.96 -14.90
N LYS A 358 44.45 -6.94 -15.59
CA LYS A 358 44.08 -8.24 -15.02
C LYS A 358 45.23 -9.24 -15.15
N GLU A 359 46.42 -8.90 -14.65
CA GLU A 359 47.44 -9.93 -14.38
C GLU A 359 47.14 -10.54 -13.00
N SER A 360 46.61 -11.76 -13.00
CA SER A 360 46.56 -12.78 -11.91
C SER A 360 46.48 -12.28 -10.44
N PRO A 361 45.48 -12.73 -9.64
CA PRO A 361 45.26 -12.28 -8.25
C PRO A 361 46.39 -12.58 -7.22
N GLN A 362 47.58 -13.02 -7.64
CA GLN A 362 48.68 -13.42 -6.74
C GLN A 362 49.82 -12.38 -6.57
N LYS A 363 49.78 -11.21 -7.23
CA LYS A 363 50.87 -10.19 -7.09
C LYS A 363 50.47 -8.82 -6.56
N ALA A 364 49.18 -8.48 -6.48
CA ALA A 364 48.75 -7.15 -6.02
C ALA A 364 48.76 -6.96 -4.48
N GLN A 365 48.96 -8.02 -3.69
CA GLN A 365 48.98 -7.96 -2.22
C GLN A 365 50.37 -7.75 -1.60
N LYS A 366 51.38 -7.34 -2.39
CA LYS A 366 52.74 -7.09 -1.89
C LYS A 366 53.12 -5.62 -1.62
N LEU A 367 52.20 -4.66 -1.74
CA LEU A 367 52.55 -3.22 -1.63
C LEU A 367 51.77 -2.39 -0.59
N HIS A 368 51.00 -3.01 0.32
CA HIS A 368 50.43 -2.31 1.48
C HIS A 368 50.87 -2.94 2.80
N PHE A 369 52.19 -3.03 3.01
CA PHE A 369 52.79 -3.10 4.35
C PHE A 369 54.07 -2.28 4.31
N ASN A 370 53.94 -1.00 4.65
CA ASN A 370 54.86 -0.23 5.50
C ASN A 370 54.41 1.23 5.50
N GLY A 371 53.81 1.65 6.62
CA GLY A 371 53.52 3.04 6.89
C GLY A 371 54.81 3.82 7.16
N VAL A 372 54.98 4.93 6.46
CA VAL A 372 55.24 6.29 6.96
C VAL A 372 55.07 7.18 5.73
N ALA A 373 54.02 8.00 5.69
CA ALA A 373 53.84 8.98 4.62
C ALA A 373 54.61 10.25 4.98
N ASN A 374 55.74 10.49 4.30
CA ASN A 374 56.40 11.81 4.28
C ASN A 374 55.63 12.74 3.34
N GLU A 375 55.57 14.04 3.63
CA GLU A 375 54.82 15.05 2.89
C GLU A 375 55.27 15.24 1.41
N GLU A 376 56.39 14.65 0.97
CA GLU A 376 56.77 14.54 -0.45
C GLU A 376 56.03 13.44 -1.24
N SER A 377 55.21 12.62 -0.57
CA SER A 377 54.43 11.54 -1.19
C SER A 377 53.12 12.02 -1.81
N ILE A 378 52.68 13.24 -1.48
CA ILE A 378 51.38 13.78 -1.89
C ILE A 378 51.47 14.35 -3.32
N GLU A 379 52.63 14.82 -3.79
CA GLU A 379 52.81 15.30 -5.17
C GLU A 379 52.98 14.20 -6.24
N LYS A 380 53.17 12.92 -5.84
CA LYS A 380 53.31 11.80 -6.79
C LYS A 380 52.04 10.97 -7.01
N LEU A 381 50.97 11.24 -6.27
CA LEU A 381 49.67 10.55 -6.45
C LEU A 381 48.72 11.27 -7.42
N GLU A 382 49.02 12.50 -7.84
CA GLU A 382 48.22 13.26 -8.81
C GLU A 382 48.56 12.96 -10.29
N ASN A 383 49.58 12.15 -10.58
CA ASN A 383 50.04 11.81 -11.93
C ASN A 383 49.98 10.29 -12.26
N GLY A 384 48.91 9.62 -11.83
CA GLY A 384 48.61 8.25 -12.26
C GLY A 384 48.14 8.16 -13.71
N ASN A 385 49.00 8.48 -14.68
CA ASN A 385 48.72 8.30 -16.11
C ASN A 385 48.63 6.81 -16.47
N ALA A 386 47.50 6.17 -16.21
CA ALA A 386 47.04 5.09 -17.07
C ALA A 386 46.87 5.71 -18.46
N GLN A 387 47.68 5.28 -19.44
CA GLN A 387 47.66 5.85 -20.79
C GLN A 387 46.29 5.56 -21.42
N ILE A 388 45.39 6.54 -21.40
CA ILE A 388 44.07 6.47 -22.03
C ILE A 388 44.28 6.34 -23.55
N VAL A 389 43.60 5.38 -24.17
CA VAL A 389 43.73 5.09 -25.60
C VAL A 389 42.45 5.40 -26.36
N ASP A 390 42.58 5.80 -27.62
CA ASP A 390 41.44 5.98 -28.53
C ASP A 390 40.90 4.62 -29.02
N LEU A 391 39.69 4.64 -29.59
CA LEU A 391 39.01 3.46 -30.14
C LEU A 391 39.89 2.58 -31.03
N VAL A 392 40.72 3.17 -31.90
CA VAL A 392 41.54 2.42 -32.86
C VAL A 392 42.88 1.94 -32.29
N ASP A 393 43.27 2.41 -31.10
CA ASP A 393 44.57 2.14 -30.46
C ASP A 393 44.52 1.02 -29.41
N VAL A 394 43.35 0.41 -29.23
CA VAL A 394 43.15 -0.71 -28.29
C VAL A 394 43.88 -1.97 -28.74
N LYS A 395 44.35 -2.78 -27.79
CA LYS A 395 45.14 -3.99 -28.08
C LYS A 395 44.33 -5.26 -27.88
N ILE A 396 44.42 -6.19 -28.83
CA ILE A 396 43.78 -7.51 -28.75
C ILE A 396 44.21 -8.22 -27.46
N GLY A 397 43.26 -8.80 -26.73
CA GLY A 397 43.47 -9.53 -25.49
C GLY A 397 43.48 -8.67 -24.23
N GLN A 398 43.70 -7.35 -24.35
CA GLN A 398 43.72 -6.42 -23.22
C GLN A 398 42.29 -6.08 -22.76
N CYS A 399 42.12 -5.89 -21.45
CA CYS A 399 40.88 -5.39 -20.86
C CYS A 399 40.94 -3.88 -20.68
N TYR A 400 39.83 -3.21 -20.94
CA TYR A 400 39.68 -1.78 -20.79
C TYR A 400 38.37 -1.41 -20.12
N GLU A 401 38.36 -0.33 -19.36
CA GLU A 401 37.14 0.37 -19.00
C GLU A 401 36.78 1.39 -20.08
N VAL A 402 35.52 1.40 -20.52
CA VAL A 402 35.05 2.32 -21.56
C VAL A 402 34.63 3.67 -20.99
N MET A 403 35.05 4.73 -21.66
CA MET A 403 34.64 6.11 -21.44
C MET A 403 33.95 6.67 -22.67
N VAL A 404 32.98 7.56 -22.46
CA VAL A 404 32.19 8.15 -23.54
C VAL A 404 32.18 9.67 -23.46
N THR A 405 32.23 10.28 -24.64
CA THR A 405 31.87 11.68 -24.85
C THR A 405 30.72 11.77 -25.83
N THR A 406 29.61 12.39 -25.42
CA THR A 406 28.32 12.38 -26.14
C THR A 406 27.85 13.80 -26.50
N LEU A 407 26.98 13.90 -27.50
CA LEU A 407 26.37 15.18 -27.90
C LEU A 407 25.52 15.80 -26.78
N ALA A 408 24.88 14.97 -25.96
CA ALA A 408 24.06 15.39 -24.82
C ALA A 408 24.87 15.98 -23.65
N GLY A 409 26.20 16.04 -23.76
CA GLY A 409 27.04 16.75 -22.79
C GLY A 409 27.65 15.88 -21.69
N LEU A 410 27.75 14.56 -21.91
CA LEU A 410 28.66 13.74 -21.11
C LEU A 410 30.06 13.85 -21.73
N TYR A 411 31.06 14.25 -20.96
CA TYR A 411 32.44 14.44 -21.44
C TYR A 411 33.39 13.55 -20.67
N ARG A 412 34.12 12.66 -21.37
CA ARG A 412 35.05 11.67 -20.78
C ARG A 412 34.44 10.94 -19.58
N TYR A 413 33.16 10.61 -19.70
CA TYR A 413 32.38 9.99 -18.64
C TYR A 413 32.68 8.50 -18.55
N ARG A 414 33.02 8.03 -17.35
CA ARG A 414 33.28 6.61 -17.07
C ARG A 414 31.97 5.83 -16.98
N VAL A 415 31.78 4.90 -17.91
CA VAL A 415 30.59 4.03 -17.94
C VAL A 415 30.66 2.96 -16.83
N GLY A 416 31.89 2.54 -16.48
CA GLY A 416 32.16 1.48 -15.51
C GLY A 416 32.10 0.05 -16.08
N ASP A 417 31.87 -0.09 -17.38
CA ASP A 417 31.87 -1.40 -18.05
C ASP A 417 33.30 -1.81 -18.46
N ILE A 418 33.68 -3.05 -18.16
CA ILE A 418 34.96 -3.64 -18.53
C ILE A 418 34.78 -4.51 -19.76
N LEU A 419 35.57 -4.21 -20.78
CA LEU A 419 35.51 -4.83 -22.09
C LEU A 419 36.86 -5.44 -22.46
N LYS A 420 36.85 -6.65 -23.02
CA LYS A 420 38.05 -7.30 -23.55
C LYS A 420 38.05 -7.21 -25.07
N VAL A 421 39.14 -6.73 -25.65
CA VAL A 421 39.28 -6.70 -27.11
C VAL A 421 39.49 -8.12 -27.63
N THR A 422 38.61 -8.61 -28.49
CA THR A 422 38.72 -9.95 -29.10
C THR A 422 39.24 -9.92 -30.52
N GLY A 423 39.17 -8.77 -31.19
CA GLY A 423 39.60 -8.61 -32.57
C GLY A 423 39.12 -7.29 -33.14
N PHE A 424 39.08 -7.20 -34.47
CA PHE A 424 38.63 -6.03 -35.21
C PHE A 424 37.69 -6.44 -36.36
N HIS A 425 36.71 -5.59 -36.66
CA HIS A 425 35.98 -5.60 -37.92
C HIS A 425 36.41 -4.36 -38.71
N ASN A 426 37.13 -4.56 -39.81
CA ASN A 426 37.91 -3.51 -40.45
C ASN A 426 38.85 -2.82 -39.45
N LYS A 427 38.72 -1.50 -39.25
CA LYS A 427 39.50 -0.76 -38.25
C LYS A 427 38.77 -0.58 -36.92
N SER A 428 37.51 -1.01 -36.81
CA SER A 428 36.73 -0.87 -35.57
C SER A 428 36.93 -2.09 -34.67
N PRO A 429 37.24 -1.92 -33.38
CA PRO A 429 37.44 -3.04 -32.45
C PRO A 429 36.16 -3.81 -32.15
N LYS A 430 36.34 -5.11 -31.91
CA LYS A 430 35.35 -6.04 -31.35
C LYS A 430 35.61 -6.23 -29.87
N PHE A 431 34.59 -6.03 -29.06
CA PHE A 431 34.68 -6.15 -27.61
C PHE A 431 33.77 -7.25 -27.06
N GLN A 432 34.33 -8.12 -26.24
CA GLN A 432 33.57 -9.01 -25.37
C GLN A 432 33.29 -8.29 -24.05
N PHE A 433 32.03 -8.28 -23.63
CA PHE A 433 31.65 -7.76 -22.32
C PHE A 433 32.17 -8.69 -21.21
N VAL A 434 32.93 -8.15 -20.25
CA VAL A 434 33.50 -8.93 -19.15
C VAL A 434 32.62 -8.79 -17.92
N GLU A 435 32.53 -7.58 -17.38
CA GLU A 435 31.74 -7.25 -16.20
C GLU A 435 31.51 -5.75 -16.11
N ARG A 436 30.60 -5.34 -15.24
CA ARG A 436 30.49 -3.96 -14.80
C ARG A 436 31.17 -3.83 -13.45
N GLN A 437 32.02 -2.83 -13.27
CA GLN A 437 32.67 -2.57 -11.99
C GLN A 437 31.63 -2.36 -10.89
N ASN A 438 31.97 -2.81 -9.68
CA ASN A 438 31.17 -2.63 -8.46
C ASN A 438 29.78 -3.27 -8.49
N VAL A 439 29.53 -4.30 -9.30
CA VAL A 439 28.27 -5.07 -9.26
C VAL A 439 28.51 -6.45 -8.64
N ALA A 440 27.87 -6.71 -7.50
CA ALA A 440 27.93 -7.98 -6.78
C ALA A 440 26.76 -8.90 -7.13
N LEU A 441 25.53 -8.38 -7.14
CA LEU A 441 24.30 -9.14 -7.41
C LEU A 441 23.46 -8.43 -8.49
N SER A 442 22.78 -9.24 -9.30
CA SER A 442 21.88 -8.80 -10.38
C SER A 442 20.98 -9.96 -10.80
N ILE A 443 19.66 -9.80 -10.69
CA ILE A 443 18.67 -10.77 -11.18
C ILE A 443 18.12 -10.31 -12.53
N ASP A 444 17.57 -9.10 -12.58
CA ASP A 444 17.09 -8.44 -13.78
C ASP A 444 18.04 -7.26 -14.10
N ARG A 445 17.54 -6.02 -14.14
CA ARG A 445 18.37 -4.83 -14.35
C ARG A 445 18.90 -4.22 -13.05
N ASP A 446 18.55 -4.79 -11.89
CA ASP A 446 19.12 -4.41 -10.60
C ASP A 446 20.63 -4.64 -10.57
N LYS A 447 21.36 -3.73 -9.91
CA LYS A 447 22.82 -3.71 -9.84
C LYS A 447 23.24 -3.34 -8.42
N THR A 448 23.19 -4.32 -7.53
CA THR A 448 23.59 -4.12 -6.14
C THR A 448 25.11 -4.29 -5.99
N SER A 449 25.79 -3.30 -5.42
CA SER A 449 27.22 -3.37 -5.13
C SER A 449 27.53 -4.13 -3.84
N GLU A 450 28.78 -4.53 -3.65
CA GLU A 450 29.24 -5.11 -2.38
C GLU A 450 29.08 -4.12 -1.21
N ALA A 451 29.27 -2.82 -1.46
CA ALA A 451 29.09 -1.78 -0.46
C ALA A 451 27.62 -1.62 -0.04
N ASP A 452 26.70 -1.63 -1.00
CA ASP A 452 25.25 -1.55 -0.74
C ASP A 452 24.77 -2.78 0.00
N LEU A 453 25.22 -3.97 -0.41
CA LEU A 453 24.89 -5.21 0.28
C LEU A 453 25.45 -5.24 1.71
N SER A 454 26.70 -4.80 1.90
CA SER A 454 27.30 -4.70 3.25
C SER A 454 26.53 -3.72 4.14
N LYS A 455 26.11 -2.58 3.59
CA LYS A 455 25.26 -1.60 4.29
C LYS A 455 23.91 -2.20 4.66
N ALA A 456 23.28 -2.94 3.75
CA ALA A 456 21.99 -3.59 4.00
C ALA A 456 22.09 -4.69 5.06
N ILE A 457 23.17 -5.48 5.05
CA ILE A 457 23.41 -6.51 6.05
C ILE A 457 23.68 -5.90 7.43
N LYS A 458 24.48 -4.83 7.51
CA LYS A 458 24.69 -4.09 8.76
C LYS A 458 23.38 -3.50 9.31
N ALA A 459 22.50 -3.02 8.45
CA ALA A 459 21.18 -2.53 8.86
C ALA A 459 20.31 -3.66 9.43
N ALA A 460 20.42 -4.88 8.90
CA ALA A 460 19.69 -6.05 9.38
C ALA A 460 20.35 -6.72 10.61
N GLU A 461 21.65 -6.50 10.84
CA GLU A 461 22.35 -6.97 12.04
C GLU A 461 21.80 -6.34 13.32
N ILE A 462 21.24 -5.12 13.23
CA ILE A 462 20.55 -4.43 14.34
C ILE A 462 19.42 -5.30 14.91
N GLU A 463 18.71 -6.04 14.05
CA GLU A 463 17.62 -6.95 14.46
C GLU A 463 18.15 -8.20 15.19
N LEU A 464 19.41 -8.58 15.00
CA LEU A 464 20.03 -9.75 15.63
C LEU A 464 20.57 -9.46 17.04
N VAL A 465 21.00 -8.22 17.30
CA VAL A 465 21.66 -7.82 18.56
C VAL A 465 20.79 -8.10 19.80
N PRO A 466 19.48 -7.77 19.85
CA PRO A 466 18.63 -8.02 21.01
C PRO A 466 18.51 -9.51 21.37
N HIS A 467 18.71 -10.38 20.39
CA HIS A 467 18.62 -11.83 20.56
C HIS A 467 19.97 -12.48 20.90
N GLY A 468 21.02 -11.68 21.12
CA GLY A 468 22.35 -12.17 21.48
C GLY A 468 23.10 -12.88 20.35
N PHE A 469 22.64 -12.74 19.10
CA PHE A 469 23.32 -13.27 17.92
C PHE A 469 24.31 -12.25 17.35
N LEU A 470 25.46 -12.75 16.93
CA LEU A 470 26.50 -12.03 16.21
C LEU A 470 26.65 -12.65 14.82
N LEU A 471 26.59 -11.83 13.78
CA LEU A 471 26.89 -12.27 12.42
C LEU A 471 28.41 -12.35 12.24
N THR A 472 28.96 -13.57 12.10
CA THR A 472 30.42 -13.77 12.02
C THR A 472 30.93 -13.69 10.59
N ALA A 473 30.14 -14.23 9.66
CA ALA A 473 30.42 -14.18 8.23
C ALA A 473 29.11 -14.18 7.45
N TYR A 474 29.16 -13.58 6.26
CA TYR A 474 28.08 -13.68 5.30
C TYR A 474 28.62 -13.86 3.89
N SER A 475 27.78 -14.42 3.02
CA SER A 475 27.96 -14.39 1.58
C SER A 475 26.60 -14.37 0.90
N SER A 476 26.58 -14.22 -0.42
CA SER A 476 25.37 -14.08 -1.19
C SER A 476 25.49 -14.77 -2.54
N PHE A 477 24.36 -15.05 -3.18
CA PHE A 477 24.32 -15.35 -4.61
C PHE A 477 22.95 -14.99 -5.20
N ALA A 478 22.91 -14.89 -6.54
CA ALA A 478 21.68 -14.69 -7.31
C ALA A 478 21.07 -16.05 -7.65
N ASP A 479 19.94 -16.40 -7.05
CA ASP A 479 19.20 -17.62 -7.37
C ASP A 479 18.29 -17.38 -8.57
N THR A 480 18.63 -18.01 -9.69
CA THR A 480 17.84 -18.01 -10.93
C THR A 480 17.17 -19.34 -11.23
N TRP A 481 17.27 -20.33 -10.32
CA TRP A 481 16.50 -21.56 -10.39
C TRP A 481 15.04 -21.31 -10.01
N SER A 482 14.82 -20.35 -9.10
CA SER A 482 13.50 -19.78 -8.84
C SER A 482 13.07 -18.81 -9.95
N ILE A 483 11.78 -18.79 -10.28
CA ILE A 483 11.19 -17.83 -11.22
C ILE A 483 10.00 -17.14 -10.53
N PRO A 484 10.01 -15.81 -10.32
CA PRO A 484 11.12 -14.89 -10.59
C PRO A 484 12.37 -15.21 -9.72
N GLY A 485 13.56 -14.91 -10.26
CA GLY A 485 14.82 -15.11 -9.55
C GLY A 485 14.91 -14.21 -8.31
N ARG A 486 15.73 -14.58 -7.31
CA ARG A 486 15.80 -13.90 -6.02
C ARG A 486 17.24 -13.77 -5.52
N TYR A 487 17.45 -12.87 -4.55
CA TYR A 487 18.72 -12.82 -3.81
C TYR A 487 18.69 -13.84 -2.68
N VAL A 488 19.79 -14.57 -2.50
CA VAL A 488 19.97 -15.50 -1.38
C VAL A 488 21.19 -15.08 -0.58
N LEU A 489 21.02 -14.91 0.73
CA LEU A 489 22.09 -14.56 1.66
C LEU A 489 22.38 -15.75 2.59
N PHE A 490 23.64 -16.15 2.67
CA PHE A 490 24.14 -17.10 3.65
C PHE A 490 24.69 -16.37 4.86
N TRP A 491 24.15 -16.66 6.05
CA TRP A 491 24.57 -16.05 7.31
C TRP A 491 25.10 -17.11 8.27
N GLU A 492 26.30 -16.87 8.80
CA GLU A 492 26.85 -17.63 9.91
C GLU A 492 26.71 -16.83 11.19
N LEU A 493 26.00 -17.41 12.17
CA LEU A 493 25.64 -16.73 13.41
C LEU A 493 26.32 -17.41 14.61
N LYS A 494 26.76 -16.59 15.56
CA LYS A 494 27.31 -17.03 16.86
C LYS A 494 26.54 -16.41 18.02
N LEU A 495 26.23 -17.20 19.05
CA LEU A 495 25.65 -16.72 20.30
C LEU A 495 26.73 -16.08 21.18
N ARG A 496 26.46 -14.91 21.77
CA ARG A 496 27.41 -14.21 22.66
C ARG A 496 27.70 -14.97 23.96
N ASP A 497 26.71 -15.64 24.54
CA ASP A 497 26.77 -16.12 25.94
C ASP A 497 26.61 -17.66 26.15
N SER A 498 26.73 -18.51 25.11
CA SER A 498 26.61 -19.96 25.31
C SER A 498 27.49 -20.83 24.40
N ASN A 499 28.04 -21.90 24.97
CA ASN A 499 28.72 -23.01 24.29
C ASN A 499 27.72 -24.05 23.71
N THR A 500 26.44 -23.70 23.59
CA THR A 500 25.39 -24.63 23.10
C THR A 500 25.06 -24.37 21.64
N ASP A 501 25.25 -25.38 20.79
CA ASP A 501 24.98 -25.37 19.34
C ASP A 501 23.48 -25.27 18.94
N GLN A 502 22.56 -25.07 19.88
CA GLN A 502 21.13 -24.99 19.57
C GLN A 502 20.72 -23.55 19.22
N LEU A 503 20.90 -23.19 17.95
CA LEU A 503 20.35 -21.98 17.33
C LEU A 503 18.80 -22.01 17.33
N LYS A 504 18.18 -21.43 18.37
CA LYS A 504 16.75 -21.08 18.37
C LYS A 504 16.54 -19.67 17.84
N LEU A 505 16.86 -19.43 16.57
CA LEU A 505 16.46 -18.21 15.88
C LEU A 505 14.97 -18.32 15.55
N ASP A 506 14.14 -17.40 16.03
CA ASP A 506 12.71 -17.38 15.76
C ASP A 506 12.42 -17.04 14.29
N SER A 507 11.23 -17.41 13.80
CA SER A 507 10.90 -17.15 12.38
C SER A 507 10.58 -15.68 12.10
N ASN A 508 10.19 -14.92 13.12
CA ASN A 508 9.76 -13.53 12.96
C ASN A 508 10.99 -12.62 12.83
N THR A 509 12.01 -12.79 13.66
CA THR A 509 13.28 -12.04 13.53
C THR A 509 13.96 -12.30 12.19
N MET A 510 13.97 -13.55 11.69
CA MET A 510 14.48 -13.81 10.32
C MET A 510 13.68 -13.07 9.24
N GLU A 511 12.37 -12.92 9.42
CA GLU A 511 11.51 -12.18 8.49
C GLU A 511 11.79 -10.68 8.54
N GLN A 512 11.97 -10.12 9.73
CA GLN A 512 12.38 -8.73 9.94
C GLN A 512 13.76 -8.48 9.34
N CYS A 513 14.74 -9.38 9.52
CA CYS A 513 16.03 -9.30 8.85
C CYS A 513 15.88 -9.28 7.32
N CYS A 514 15.09 -10.20 6.74
CA CYS A 514 14.82 -10.20 5.30
C CYS A 514 14.26 -8.86 4.82
N ARG A 515 13.22 -8.34 5.50
CA ARG A 515 12.59 -7.05 5.16
C ARG A 515 13.59 -5.90 5.28
N ARG A 516 14.36 -5.86 6.35
CA ARG A 516 15.34 -4.80 6.61
C ARG A 516 16.44 -4.75 5.56
N VAL A 517 16.89 -5.91 5.08
CA VAL A 517 17.79 -5.98 3.93
C VAL A 517 17.11 -5.42 2.69
N GLU A 518 15.91 -5.90 2.33
CA GLU A 518 15.19 -5.44 1.12
C GLU A 518 14.93 -3.93 1.12
N GLU A 519 14.56 -3.36 2.27
CA GLU A 519 14.37 -1.92 2.45
C GLU A 519 15.65 -1.12 2.27
N SER A 520 16.80 -1.69 2.64
CA SER A 520 18.10 -1.02 2.60
C SER A 520 18.81 -1.13 1.24
N LEU A 521 18.34 -2.03 0.36
CA LEU A 521 18.85 -2.16 -1.00
C LEU A 521 18.43 -0.99 -1.89
N ASP A 522 19.02 -0.88 -3.08
CA ASP A 522 18.83 0.27 -3.97
C ASP A 522 17.39 0.40 -4.50
N PHE A 523 17.04 1.60 -5.01
CA PHE A 523 15.71 1.88 -5.56
C PHE A 523 15.29 0.89 -6.65
N THR A 524 16.22 0.46 -7.50
CA THR A 524 15.95 -0.40 -8.66
C THR A 524 15.59 -1.81 -8.21
N TYR A 525 16.30 -2.35 -7.21
CA TYR A 525 15.93 -3.60 -6.55
C TYR A 525 14.50 -3.53 -5.99
N ARG A 526 14.20 -2.51 -5.17
CA ARG A 526 12.87 -2.34 -4.56
C ARG A 526 11.76 -2.17 -5.60
N LEU A 527 12.02 -1.42 -6.67
CA LEU A 527 11.08 -1.23 -7.78
C LEU A 527 10.76 -2.57 -8.46
N TYR A 528 11.78 -3.38 -8.76
CA TYR A 528 11.59 -4.67 -9.42
C TYR A 528 11.04 -5.77 -8.51
N ARG A 529 11.27 -5.68 -7.19
CA ARG A 529 10.54 -6.47 -6.19
C ARG A 529 9.04 -6.15 -6.19
N LYS A 530 8.67 -4.86 -6.22
CA LYS A 530 7.27 -4.42 -6.34
C LYS A 530 6.63 -4.83 -7.68
N MET A 531 7.40 -4.83 -8.76
CA MET A 531 6.95 -5.27 -10.09
C MET A 531 6.95 -6.80 -10.28
N ASN A 532 7.26 -7.58 -9.24
CA ASN A 532 7.36 -9.04 -9.27
C ASN A 532 8.35 -9.60 -10.33
N LEU A 533 9.35 -8.81 -10.72
CA LEU A 533 10.46 -9.25 -11.59
C LEU A 533 11.59 -9.90 -10.79
N ILE A 534 11.70 -9.54 -9.50
CA ILE A 534 12.59 -10.16 -8.53
C ILE A 534 11.73 -10.79 -7.43
N GLY A 535 11.99 -12.06 -7.12
CA GLY A 535 11.38 -12.81 -6.04
C GLY A 535 11.87 -12.36 -4.66
N PRO A 536 11.16 -12.76 -3.59
CA PRO A 536 11.51 -12.40 -2.22
C PRO A 536 12.88 -12.89 -1.79
N LEU A 537 13.65 -11.99 -1.16
CA LEU A 537 14.98 -12.25 -0.64
C LEU A 537 14.95 -13.38 0.40
N GLU A 538 15.86 -14.34 0.24
CA GLU A 538 15.99 -15.48 1.13
C GLU A 538 17.21 -15.33 2.04
N ILE A 539 17.04 -15.50 3.35
CA ILE A 539 18.16 -15.65 4.29
C ILE A 539 18.28 -17.13 4.68
N ARG A 540 19.47 -17.69 4.51
CA ARG A 540 19.89 -19.05 4.84
C ARG A 540 20.93 -19.00 5.97
N VAL A 541 20.56 -19.45 7.16
CA VAL A 541 21.46 -19.56 8.30
C VAL A 541 22.21 -20.89 8.24
N VAL A 542 23.54 -20.83 8.25
CA VAL A 542 24.42 -22.00 8.18
C VAL A 542 25.07 -22.30 9.55
N LYS A 543 25.56 -23.53 9.71
CA LYS A 543 26.30 -23.94 10.91
C LYS A 543 27.58 -23.12 11.09
N PHE A 544 27.92 -22.86 12.36
CA PHE A 544 29.21 -22.28 12.72
C PHE A 544 30.35 -23.20 12.27
N GLY A 545 31.38 -22.63 11.64
CA GLY A 545 32.47 -23.32 10.95
C GLY A 545 32.22 -23.60 9.46
N ALA A 546 31.03 -23.32 8.92
CA ALA A 546 30.74 -23.55 7.49
C ALA A 546 31.59 -22.67 6.57
N PHE A 547 31.92 -21.46 7.00
CA PHE A 547 32.80 -20.57 6.25
C PHE A 547 34.27 -20.97 6.33
N ASP A 548 34.69 -21.69 7.38
CA ASP A 548 36.04 -22.30 7.44
C ASP A 548 36.17 -23.44 6.43
N GLU A 549 35.13 -24.27 6.27
CA GLU A 549 35.07 -25.29 5.21
C GLU A 549 35.11 -24.65 3.81
N LEU A 550 34.38 -23.55 3.62
CA LEU A 550 34.41 -22.78 2.38
C LEU A 550 35.82 -22.21 2.11
N MET A 551 36.49 -21.67 3.13
CA MET A 551 37.87 -21.21 3.03
C MET A 551 38.81 -22.34 2.60
N ASN A 552 38.72 -23.51 3.23
CA ASN A 552 39.53 -24.68 2.90
C ASN A 552 39.32 -25.14 1.44
N PHE A 553 38.08 -25.06 0.94
CA PHE A 553 37.77 -25.33 -0.47
C PHE A 553 38.53 -24.37 -1.41
N PHE A 554 38.52 -23.06 -1.15
CA PHE A 554 39.27 -22.10 -1.97
C PHE A 554 40.79 -22.23 -1.84
N VAL A 555 41.30 -22.51 -0.63
CA VAL A 555 42.72 -22.78 -0.39
C VAL A 555 43.19 -24.00 -1.19
N SER A 556 42.40 -25.08 -1.22
CA SER A 556 42.69 -26.27 -2.03
C SER A 556 42.75 -25.99 -3.54
N ARG A 557 42.09 -24.92 -4.01
CA ARG A 557 42.10 -24.45 -5.40
C ARG A 557 43.15 -23.34 -5.64
N GLY A 558 44.05 -23.09 -4.69
CA GLY A 558 45.22 -22.22 -4.86
C GLY A 558 45.10 -20.82 -4.26
N ALA A 559 44.09 -20.54 -3.43
CA ALA A 559 44.04 -19.30 -2.64
C ALA A 559 45.06 -19.35 -1.48
N ALA A 560 45.81 -18.26 -1.26
CA ALA A 560 46.76 -18.19 -0.15
C ALA A 560 45.99 -18.01 1.19
N PRO A 561 46.21 -18.87 2.21
CA PRO A 561 45.44 -18.84 3.47
C PRO A 561 45.47 -17.50 4.20
N LEU A 562 46.64 -16.82 4.22
CA LEU A 562 46.84 -15.53 4.89
C LEU A 562 46.20 -14.34 4.15
N GLN A 563 45.74 -14.55 2.93
CA GLN A 563 45.20 -13.53 2.03
C GLN A 563 43.73 -13.76 1.70
N TYR A 564 43.15 -14.84 2.24
CA TYR A 564 41.77 -15.20 2.00
C TYR A 564 40.83 -14.21 2.68
N LYS A 565 39.97 -13.58 1.88
CA LYS A 565 38.80 -12.84 2.36
C LYS A 565 37.58 -13.60 1.89
N THR A 566 36.62 -13.81 2.79
CA THR A 566 35.35 -14.45 2.44
C THR A 566 34.70 -13.68 1.29
N PRO A 567 34.39 -14.35 0.17
CA PRO A 567 33.77 -13.69 -0.96
C PRO A 567 32.36 -13.22 -0.57
N CYS A 568 32.07 -11.94 -0.78
CA CYS A 568 30.74 -11.37 -0.55
C CYS A 568 29.66 -11.99 -1.47
N CYS A 569 30.05 -12.40 -2.68
CA CYS A 569 29.17 -13.07 -3.64
C CYS A 569 29.81 -14.35 -4.21
N LEU A 570 29.05 -15.45 -4.19
CA LEU A 570 29.43 -16.76 -4.72
C LEU A 570 28.88 -16.93 -6.14
N LYS A 571 29.76 -17.35 -7.06
CA LYS A 571 29.40 -17.72 -8.44
C LYS A 571 29.67 -19.21 -8.75
N ILE A 572 30.36 -19.90 -7.85
CA ILE A 572 30.78 -21.30 -8.04
C ILE A 572 29.73 -22.21 -7.41
N LYS A 573 29.16 -23.12 -8.20
CA LYS A 573 28.09 -24.00 -7.75
C LYS A 573 28.52 -24.88 -6.58
N GLU A 574 29.71 -25.46 -6.65
CA GLU A 574 30.24 -26.32 -5.58
C GLU A 574 30.41 -25.57 -4.26
N ALA A 575 30.73 -24.27 -4.31
CA ALA A 575 30.82 -23.43 -3.11
C ALA A 575 29.44 -23.16 -2.48
N ILE A 576 28.40 -22.98 -3.30
CA ILE A 576 27.01 -22.83 -2.85
C ILE A 576 26.53 -24.15 -2.23
N GLU A 577 26.82 -25.30 -2.87
CA GLU A 577 26.47 -26.63 -2.37
C GLU A 577 27.11 -26.94 -1.00
N ILE A 578 28.35 -26.50 -0.76
CA ILE A 578 29.01 -26.61 0.55
C ILE A 578 28.18 -25.90 1.63
N LEU A 579 27.79 -24.63 1.39
CA LEU A 579 26.99 -23.87 2.36
C LEU A 579 25.57 -24.43 2.53
N ASP A 580 24.92 -24.84 1.44
CA ASP A 580 23.58 -25.47 1.49
C ASP A 580 23.60 -26.79 2.28
N SER A 581 24.68 -27.57 2.19
CA SER A 581 24.85 -28.80 2.98
C SER A 581 25.00 -28.55 4.50
N ARG A 582 25.23 -27.30 4.89
CA ARG A 582 25.36 -26.84 6.29
C ARG A 582 24.19 -25.95 6.72
N LEU A 583 23.10 -25.92 5.96
CA LEU A 583 21.91 -25.15 6.27
C LEU A 583 21.27 -25.62 7.59
N ILE A 584 21.04 -24.68 8.50
CA ILE A 584 20.26 -24.89 9.72
C ILE A 584 18.81 -24.49 9.47
N LYS A 585 18.60 -23.28 8.92
CA LYS A 585 17.28 -22.69 8.75
C LYS A 585 17.28 -21.76 7.55
N LYS A 586 16.19 -21.72 6.81
CA LYS A 586 15.95 -20.75 5.73
C LYS A 586 14.65 -20.01 5.96
N LYS A 587 14.59 -18.75 5.53
CA LYS A 587 13.37 -17.93 5.58
C LYS A 587 13.23 -17.13 4.30
N ILE A 588 12.01 -17.10 3.79
CA ILE A 588 11.55 -16.23 2.72
C ILE A 588 10.41 -15.39 3.32
N PRO A 589 10.43 -14.05 3.21
CA PRO A 589 9.36 -13.20 3.72
C PRO A 589 8.05 -13.45 2.95
N GLY A 590 6.91 -13.40 3.67
CA GLY A 590 5.60 -13.59 3.06
C GLY A 590 5.25 -12.45 2.10
N PHE A 591 4.69 -12.77 0.92
CA PHE A 591 4.25 -11.79 -0.07
C PHE A 591 2.93 -11.14 0.37
N MET A 592 2.90 -9.82 0.60
CA MET A 592 1.75 -9.12 1.20
C MET A 592 0.70 -8.55 0.24
N ALA A 593 0.77 -8.75 -1.08
CA ALA A 593 -0.07 -7.98 -2.02
C ALA A 593 -1.10 -8.76 -2.87
N ASP A 594 -1.15 -10.09 -2.87
CA ASP A 594 -2.10 -10.81 -3.77
C ASP A 594 -2.62 -12.16 -3.27
N GLN A 595 -2.70 -12.35 -1.94
CA GLN A 595 -3.41 -13.50 -1.36
C GLN A 595 -4.59 -13.05 -0.50
N MET A 596 -5.64 -12.57 -1.17
CA MET A 596 -6.99 -12.56 -0.59
C MET A 596 -8.01 -13.04 -1.62
N GLU A 597 -7.74 -14.18 -2.26
CA GLU A 597 -8.80 -15.02 -2.84
C GLU A 597 -8.57 -16.48 -2.38
N THR A 598 -9.46 -16.96 -1.50
CA THR A 598 -9.73 -18.36 -1.11
C THR A 598 -8.85 -19.10 -0.07
N LYS A 599 -7.95 -18.44 0.67
CA LYS A 599 -7.27 -19.03 1.86
C LYS A 599 -7.41 -18.21 3.17
N ASP A 600 -8.40 -17.33 3.27
CA ASP A 600 -8.46 -16.23 4.25
C ASP A 600 -8.74 -16.59 5.72
N TYR A 601 -9.43 -17.70 6.04
CA TYR A 601 -9.88 -17.93 7.42
C TYR A 601 -8.74 -18.30 8.39
N GLU A 602 -7.92 -19.29 8.06
CA GLU A 602 -6.86 -19.76 8.96
C GLU A 602 -5.74 -18.73 9.12
N ASN A 603 -5.42 -17.98 8.07
CA ASN A 603 -4.35 -17.00 8.09
C ASN A 603 -4.74 -15.75 8.91
N GLY A 604 -5.99 -15.27 8.76
CA GLY A 604 -6.50 -14.15 9.56
C GLY A 604 -6.64 -14.47 11.04
N TRP A 605 -7.12 -15.68 11.38
CA TRP A 605 -7.20 -16.11 12.78
C TRP A 605 -5.82 -16.31 13.41
N LYS A 606 -4.88 -16.97 12.73
CA LYS A 606 -3.49 -17.13 13.22
C LYS A 606 -2.82 -15.78 13.45
N PHE A 607 -3.06 -14.79 12.58
CA PHE A 607 -2.55 -13.44 12.75
C PHE A 607 -3.13 -12.75 13.99
N LEU A 608 -4.43 -12.87 14.24
CA LEU A 608 -5.06 -12.35 15.46
C LEU A 608 -4.50 -13.01 16.74
N GLU A 609 -4.28 -14.32 16.73
CA GLU A 609 -3.64 -15.02 17.87
C GLU A 609 -2.21 -14.52 18.09
N GLU A 610 -1.39 -14.40 17.04
CA GLU A 610 -0.01 -13.90 17.16
C GLU A 610 0.04 -12.46 17.73
N LEU A 611 -0.84 -11.58 17.25
CA LEU A 611 -0.94 -10.21 17.74
C LEU A 611 -1.29 -10.17 19.24
N THR A 612 -2.28 -10.96 19.65
CA THR A 612 -2.79 -10.95 21.02
C THR A 612 -1.89 -11.70 22.00
N GLU A 613 -1.12 -12.70 21.55
CA GLU A 613 -0.08 -13.36 22.34
C GLU A 613 1.11 -12.44 22.63
N ASN A 614 1.49 -11.59 21.66
CA ASN A 614 2.69 -10.74 21.76
C ASN A 614 2.39 -9.28 22.11
N GLY A 615 1.21 -8.97 22.66
CA GLY A 615 0.70 -7.61 22.73
C GLY A 615 1.61 -6.59 23.42
N HIS A 616 2.25 -6.95 24.53
CA HIS A 616 3.22 -6.07 25.22
C HIS A 616 4.44 -5.74 24.34
N ARG A 617 5.07 -6.76 23.76
CA ARG A 617 6.25 -6.61 22.89
C ARG A 617 5.91 -5.77 21.66
N ILE A 618 4.72 -5.98 21.07
CA ILE A 618 4.27 -5.23 19.91
C ILE A 618 4.03 -3.75 20.26
N GLN A 619 3.44 -3.45 21.43
CA GLN A 619 3.28 -2.06 21.88
C GLN A 619 4.61 -1.34 22.03
N GLU A 620 5.62 -2.00 22.60
CA GLU A 620 6.96 -1.44 22.71
C GLU A 620 7.59 -1.17 21.33
N GLN A 621 7.43 -2.09 20.37
CA GLN A 621 7.90 -1.93 18.99
C GLN A 621 7.18 -0.79 18.26
N VAL A 622 5.86 -0.69 18.42
CA VAL A 622 5.04 0.38 17.82
C VAL A 622 5.48 1.75 18.33
N LEU A 623 5.69 1.91 19.65
CA LEU A 623 6.18 3.17 20.19
C LEU A 623 7.56 3.52 19.64
N GLU A 624 8.47 2.54 19.61
CA GLU A 624 9.82 2.73 19.07
C GLU A 624 9.80 3.17 17.62
N GLU A 625 8.96 2.53 16.80
CA GLU A 625 8.78 2.88 15.39
C GLU A 625 8.22 4.30 15.22
N ILE A 626 7.21 4.68 16.01
CA ILE A 626 6.64 6.04 15.98
C ILE A 626 7.71 7.07 16.35
N LEU A 627 8.50 6.81 17.40
CA LEU A 627 9.55 7.73 17.85
C LEU A 627 10.71 7.81 16.86
N MET A 628 11.18 6.69 16.31
CA MET A 628 12.25 6.67 15.31
C MET A 628 11.89 7.48 14.07
N ARG A 629 10.62 7.43 13.64
CA ARG A 629 10.14 8.21 12.50
C ARG A 629 9.98 9.68 12.83
N ASN A 630 9.43 10.00 14.01
CA ASN A 630 8.90 11.34 14.28
C ASN A 630 9.65 12.16 15.33
N ALA A 631 10.67 11.63 16.01
CA ALA A 631 11.39 12.36 17.08
C ALA A 631 12.02 13.68 16.60
N GLY A 632 12.32 13.80 15.29
CA GLY A 632 12.85 15.01 14.67
C GLY A 632 11.80 16.07 14.30
N THR A 633 10.50 15.79 14.46
CA THR A 633 9.42 16.74 14.14
C THR A 633 9.41 17.94 15.08
N GLU A 634 8.85 19.08 14.65
CA GLU A 634 8.79 20.30 15.46
C GLU A 634 8.13 20.07 16.83
N TYR A 635 7.08 19.23 16.88
CA TYR A 635 6.38 18.91 18.12
C TYR A 635 7.23 18.06 19.07
N LEU A 636 7.73 16.89 18.62
CA LEU A 636 8.47 15.98 19.50
C LEU A 636 9.87 16.49 19.86
N SER A 637 10.53 17.22 18.96
CA SER A 637 11.87 17.79 19.23
C SER A 637 11.89 18.76 20.41
N ARG A 638 10.75 19.39 20.76
CA ARG A 638 10.60 20.24 21.94
C ARG A 638 10.68 19.48 23.26
N PHE A 639 10.31 18.20 23.26
CA PHE A 639 10.24 17.36 24.47
C PHE A 639 11.36 16.31 24.53
N LEU A 640 11.80 15.83 23.37
CA LEU A 640 12.75 14.72 23.25
C LEU A 640 14.09 15.10 22.64
N HIS A 641 14.20 16.30 22.03
CA HIS A 641 15.44 16.76 21.38
C HIS A 641 16.02 15.73 20.37
N GLY A 642 15.16 15.01 19.64
CA GLY A 642 15.55 13.99 18.66
C GLY A 642 15.88 12.61 19.25
N GLN A 643 15.74 12.43 20.56
CA GLN A 643 15.91 11.13 21.20
C GLN A 643 14.67 10.24 21.06
N THR A 644 14.86 8.92 21.05
CA THR A 644 13.81 7.92 20.85
C THR A 644 13.57 7.04 22.09
N ASP A 645 14.11 7.44 23.24
CA ASP A 645 13.98 6.69 24.48
C ASP A 645 12.53 6.70 25.00
N LYS A 646 12.01 5.51 25.32
CA LYS A 646 10.60 5.30 25.71
C LYS A 646 10.30 5.90 27.09
N GLN A 647 11.27 5.87 28.01
CA GLN A 647 11.09 6.44 29.34
C GLN A 647 11.13 7.97 29.28
N LEU A 648 12.03 8.52 28.47
CA LEU A 648 12.08 9.95 28.15
C LEU A 648 10.76 10.41 27.53
N PHE A 649 10.19 9.64 26.60
CA PHE A 649 8.87 9.90 26.04
C PHE A 649 7.79 10.00 27.12
N LYS A 650 7.70 8.99 28.00
CA LYS A 650 6.70 8.96 29.09
C LYS A 650 6.88 10.11 30.09
N ASN A 651 8.12 10.51 30.35
CA ASN A 651 8.45 11.56 31.32
C ASN A 651 8.27 12.97 30.76
N ASN A 652 8.59 13.20 29.48
CA ASN A 652 8.71 14.55 28.91
C ASN A 652 7.56 14.94 27.99
N VAL A 653 6.91 14.00 27.30
CA VAL A 653 5.80 14.33 26.40
C VAL A 653 4.51 14.45 27.21
N PRO A 654 3.82 15.60 27.16
CA PRO A 654 2.60 15.80 27.93
C PRO A 654 1.44 15.00 27.34
N ILE A 655 0.49 14.64 28.21
CA ILE A 655 -0.82 14.15 27.78
C ILE A 655 -1.62 15.35 27.28
N VAL A 656 -2.17 15.26 26.07
CA VAL A 656 -2.81 16.40 25.40
C VAL A 656 -4.24 16.11 24.95
N THR A 657 -4.99 17.17 24.73
CA THR A 657 -6.33 17.17 24.11
C THR A 657 -6.25 17.74 22.69
N TYR A 658 -7.39 17.78 21.99
CA TYR A 658 -7.42 18.33 20.63
C TYR A 658 -7.07 19.82 20.58
N GLU A 659 -7.44 20.60 21.59
CA GLU A 659 -7.17 22.04 21.60
C GLU A 659 -5.66 22.34 21.67
N ASP A 660 -4.88 21.46 22.30
CA ASP A 660 -3.43 21.62 22.42
C ASP A 660 -2.71 21.37 21.09
N ILE A 661 -3.25 20.46 20.26
CA ILE A 661 -2.67 20.09 18.95
C ILE A 661 -3.26 20.89 17.78
N LYS A 662 -4.45 21.48 17.96
CA LYS A 662 -5.16 22.24 16.94
C LYS A 662 -4.31 23.32 16.26
N PRO A 663 -3.48 24.13 16.98
CA PRO A 663 -2.64 25.13 16.32
C PRO A 663 -1.67 24.55 15.29
N TYR A 664 -1.13 23.36 15.52
CA TYR A 664 -0.25 22.69 14.57
C TYR A 664 -1.01 22.13 13.37
N ILE A 665 -2.20 21.57 13.61
CA ILE A 665 -3.09 21.06 12.56
C ILE A 665 -3.53 22.20 11.64
N ASP A 666 -3.89 23.36 12.20
CA ASP A 666 -4.28 24.54 11.43
C ASP A 666 -3.13 25.05 10.55
N ARG A 667 -1.90 25.05 11.05
CA ARG A 667 -0.71 25.43 10.26
C ARG A 667 -0.52 24.53 9.05
N ILE A 668 -0.63 23.20 9.25
CA ILE A 668 -0.52 22.24 8.15
C ILE A 668 -1.69 22.39 7.16
N ALA A 669 -2.93 22.55 7.66
CA ALA A 669 -4.10 22.78 6.81
C ALA A 669 -3.96 24.07 5.95
N ASN A 670 -3.24 25.07 6.44
CA ASN A 670 -2.94 26.32 5.73
C ASN A 670 -1.70 26.26 4.81
N GLY A 671 -1.00 25.13 4.73
CA GLY A 671 0.04 24.89 3.72
C GLY A 671 1.47 24.81 4.27
N GLU A 672 1.65 24.85 5.60
CA GLU A 672 2.95 24.50 6.17
C GLU A 672 3.22 22.99 6.07
N THR A 673 4.51 22.62 6.04
CA THR A 673 4.95 21.22 5.88
C THR A 673 4.46 20.34 7.04
N SER A 674 4.15 19.07 6.76
CA SER A 674 3.72 18.10 7.79
C SER A 674 4.75 17.85 8.90
N ASN A 675 6.03 18.16 8.67
CA ASN A 675 7.16 18.00 9.62
C ASN A 675 6.98 18.74 10.96
N ILE A 676 5.89 19.48 11.11
CA ILE A 676 5.41 20.02 12.38
C ILE A 676 5.00 18.89 13.33
N LEU A 677 4.14 17.96 12.88
CA LEU A 677 3.62 16.84 13.68
C LEU A 677 4.15 15.49 13.21
N LEU A 678 4.54 15.37 11.94
CA LEU A 678 4.78 14.11 11.27
C LEU A 678 5.89 14.23 10.22
N ALA A 679 6.89 13.35 10.23
CA ALA A 679 7.97 13.39 9.24
C ALA A 679 7.48 13.07 7.82
N ASP A 680 6.51 12.14 7.71
CA ASP A 680 5.89 11.77 6.45
C ASP A 680 4.87 12.83 5.97
N PRO A 681 4.68 12.98 4.64
CA PRO A 681 3.67 13.88 4.09
C PRO A 681 2.25 13.39 4.41
N ILE A 682 1.41 14.32 4.89
CA ILE A 682 -0.02 14.07 5.11
C ILE A 682 -0.72 14.00 3.75
N SER A 683 -1.43 12.91 3.48
CA SER A 683 -2.17 12.71 2.24
C SER A 683 -3.56 13.35 2.28
N GLU A 684 -4.24 13.31 3.43
CA GLU A 684 -5.58 13.86 3.63
C GLU A 684 -5.88 14.05 5.14
N PHE A 685 -6.94 14.80 5.45
CA PHE A 685 -7.47 14.91 6.82
C PHE A 685 -8.77 14.14 6.98
N ILE A 686 -8.85 13.36 8.06
CA ILE A 686 -10.08 12.71 8.47
C ILE A 686 -10.89 13.62 9.38
N GLN A 687 -12.12 13.88 8.98
CA GLN A 687 -13.11 14.59 9.78
C GLN A 687 -13.67 13.65 10.87
N SER A 688 -13.45 14.00 12.14
CA SER A 688 -14.04 13.32 13.29
C SER A 688 -15.48 13.76 13.56
N SER A 689 -16.27 12.87 14.16
CA SER A 689 -17.59 13.17 14.69
C SER A 689 -17.54 13.98 16.00
N GLY A 690 -16.40 13.94 16.70
CA GLY A 690 -16.16 14.80 17.86
C GLY A 690 -15.91 16.25 17.42
N THR A 691 -16.53 17.20 18.12
CA THR A 691 -16.36 18.64 17.85
C THR A 691 -15.53 19.32 18.93
N SER A 692 -14.80 20.36 18.52
CA SER A 692 -14.02 21.27 19.37
C SER A 692 -14.42 22.70 18.99
N GLY A 693 -14.91 23.50 19.93
CA GLY A 693 -15.45 24.84 19.63
C GLY A 693 -16.62 24.85 18.63
N GLY A 694 -17.36 23.74 18.50
CA GLY A 694 -18.45 23.59 17.53
C GLY A 694 -18.03 23.16 16.11
N GLN A 695 -16.73 23.02 15.85
CA GLN A 695 -16.20 22.52 14.57
C GLN A 695 -15.71 21.06 14.69
N PRO A 696 -15.87 20.24 13.64
CA PRO A 696 -15.34 18.87 13.59
C PRO A 696 -13.81 18.84 13.73
N LYS A 697 -13.28 17.90 14.52
CA LYS A 697 -11.83 17.71 14.64
C LYS A 697 -11.24 17.16 13.33
N LEU A 698 -10.10 17.69 12.91
CA LEU A 698 -9.34 17.24 11.75
C LEU A 698 -8.20 16.34 12.21
N ILE A 699 -8.17 15.09 11.76
CA ILE A 699 -7.15 14.12 12.14
C ILE A 699 -6.24 13.85 10.93
N PRO A 700 -4.91 14.02 11.05
CA PRO A 700 -3.99 13.77 9.95
C PRO A 700 -3.98 12.28 9.53
N MET A 701 -3.85 12.04 8.23
CA MET A 701 -3.77 10.70 7.64
C MET A 701 -2.66 10.62 6.59
N THR A 702 -1.98 9.47 6.58
CA THR A 702 -1.01 9.07 5.54
C THR A 702 -1.52 7.85 4.78
N ALA A 703 -0.99 7.58 3.59
CA ALA A 703 -1.31 6.36 2.83
C ALA A 703 -1.07 5.06 3.63
N GLU A 704 0.07 4.94 4.31
CA GLU A 704 0.40 3.74 5.12
C GLU A 704 -0.57 3.53 6.28
N ASN A 705 -0.84 4.57 7.08
CA ASN A 705 -1.79 4.47 8.18
C ASN A 705 -3.22 4.10 7.72
N PHE A 706 -3.62 4.52 6.53
CA PHE A 706 -4.90 4.10 5.94
C PHE A 706 -4.92 2.61 5.61
N GLU A 707 -3.81 2.05 5.09
CA GLU A 707 -3.67 0.60 4.88
C GLU A 707 -3.74 -0.16 6.20
N LYS A 708 -3.08 0.35 7.27
CA LYS A 708 -3.20 -0.23 8.63
C LYS A 708 -4.67 -0.25 9.10
N LYS A 709 -5.42 0.85 8.95
CA LYS A 709 -6.87 0.88 9.28
C LYS A 709 -7.72 -0.06 8.41
N THR A 710 -7.34 -0.26 7.15
CA THR A 710 -8.03 -1.20 6.26
C THR A 710 -7.85 -2.65 6.69
N LEU A 711 -6.68 -3.00 7.24
CA LEU A 711 -6.39 -4.33 7.79
C LEU A 711 -7.34 -4.73 8.93
N GLU A 712 -7.74 -3.80 9.81
CA GLU A 712 -8.73 -4.12 10.86
C GLU A 712 -10.05 -4.60 10.27
N ILE A 713 -10.55 -3.89 9.25
CA ILE A 713 -11.83 -4.18 8.62
C ILE A 713 -11.82 -5.60 8.04
N THR A 714 -10.69 -6.03 7.48
CA THR A 714 -10.56 -7.39 6.93
C THR A 714 -10.44 -8.48 8.00
N LEU A 715 -10.00 -8.16 9.22
CA LEU A 715 -9.88 -9.13 10.33
C LEU A 715 -11.21 -9.45 11.02
N VAL A 716 -12.25 -8.65 10.80
CA VAL A 716 -13.61 -8.92 11.31
C VAL A 716 -14.21 -10.15 10.62
N ASP A 717 -14.00 -10.30 9.31
CA ASP A 717 -14.62 -11.35 8.51
C ASP A 717 -14.27 -12.78 8.97
N PRO A 718 -12.98 -13.12 9.21
CA PRO A 718 -12.60 -14.41 9.79
C PRO A 718 -13.29 -14.69 11.14
N VAL A 719 -13.41 -13.68 12.01
CA VAL A 719 -14.06 -13.84 13.31
C VAL A 719 -15.54 -14.18 13.13
N VAL A 720 -16.26 -13.44 12.28
CA VAL A 720 -17.70 -13.70 12.06
C VAL A 720 -17.94 -15.04 11.38
N LYS A 721 -17.11 -15.42 10.40
CA LYS A 721 -17.19 -16.74 9.73
C LYS A 721 -17.01 -17.93 10.69
N LYS A 722 -16.33 -17.74 11.83
CA LYS A 722 -16.20 -18.77 12.88
C LYS A 722 -17.53 -19.11 13.56
N TYR A 723 -18.44 -18.14 13.66
CA TYR A 723 -19.70 -18.30 14.40
C TYR A 723 -20.91 -18.50 13.48
N PHE A 724 -20.78 -18.12 12.21
CA PHE A 724 -21.87 -18.20 11.24
C PHE A 724 -21.40 -18.92 9.96
N ASP A 725 -21.88 -20.15 9.76
CA ASP A 725 -21.54 -20.94 8.56
C ASP A 725 -22.21 -20.41 7.29
N GLY A 726 -21.68 -20.73 6.12
CA GLY A 726 -22.37 -20.53 4.83
C GLY A 726 -22.58 -19.08 4.40
N LEU A 727 -21.85 -18.12 4.97
CA LEU A 727 -21.88 -16.71 4.57
C LEU A 727 -21.34 -16.49 3.14
N GLU A 728 -20.47 -17.37 2.66
CA GLU A 728 -19.80 -17.26 1.34
C GLU A 728 -20.75 -17.47 0.14
N LYS A 729 -21.93 -18.05 0.39
CA LYS A 729 -22.95 -18.33 -0.63
C LYS A 729 -23.98 -17.20 -0.77
N GLY A 730 -23.83 -16.11 -0.04
CA GLY A 730 -24.78 -14.99 -0.02
C GLY A 730 -24.10 -13.63 -0.02
N LYS A 731 -24.92 -12.58 0.03
CA LYS A 731 -24.51 -11.18 0.04
C LYS A 731 -24.91 -10.49 1.33
N THR A 732 -24.19 -9.43 1.68
CA THR A 732 -24.55 -8.53 2.78
C THR A 732 -25.39 -7.37 2.23
N MET A 733 -26.54 -7.09 2.86
CA MET A 733 -27.27 -5.85 2.59
C MET A 733 -26.69 -4.74 3.46
N SER A 734 -25.77 -3.97 2.89
CA SER A 734 -25.07 -2.89 3.59
C SER A 734 -25.63 -1.53 3.22
N LEU A 735 -25.98 -0.73 4.24
CA LEU A 735 -26.50 0.62 4.11
C LEU A 735 -25.37 1.63 4.33
N PHE A 736 -24.75 2.08 3.24
CA PHE A 736 -23.57 2.95 3.27
C PHE A 736 -23.83 4.29 2.60
N PHE A 737 -23.50 5.39 3.29
CA PHE A 737 -23.71 6.75 2.80
C PHE A 737 -22.40 7.53 2.66
N VAL A 738 -22.18 8.15 1.51
CA VAL A 738 -20.98 8.97 1.30
C VAL A 738 -21.29 10.45 1.50
N LYS A 739 -20.39 11.14 2.20
CA LYS A 739 -20.39 12.60 2.30
C LYS A 739 -19.39 13.21 1.30
N LYS A 740 -19.77 14.32 0.67
CA LYS A 740 -18.88 15.15 -0.16
C LYS A 740 -17.72 15.68 0.69
N GLY A 741 -16.49 15.45 0.22
CA GLY A 741 -15.30 16.01 0.86
C GLY A 741 -15.20 17.52 0.67
N SER A 742 -14.52 18.18 1.60
CA SER A 742 -14.07 19.56 1.45
C SER A 742 -12.55 19.58 1.25
N GLU A 743 -11.99 20.75 0.97
CA GLU A 743 -10.55 20.96 0.88
C GLU A 743 -10.13 21.99 1.91
N THR A 744 -8.93 21.81 2.45
CA THR A 744 -8.26 22.82 3.27
C THR A 744 -7.73 23.95 2.36
N PRO A 745 -7.36 25.12 2.92
CA PRO A 745 -6.76 26.21 2.12
C PRO A 745 -5.52 25.82 1.32
N SER A 746 -4.77 24.79 1.77
CA SER A 746 -3.60 24.24 1.06
C SER A 746 -3.91 23.22 -0.03
N GLY A 747 -5.19 22.88 -0.24
CA GLY A 747 -5.63 21.86 -1.20
C GLY A 747 -5.66 20.43 -0.65
N LEU A 748 -5.33 20.20 0.63
CA LEU A 748 -5.49 18.87 1.24
C LEU A 748 -6.98 18.50 1.36
N THR A 749 -7.34 17.29 0.94
CA THR A 749 -8.70 16.78 1.02
C THR A 749 -9.11 16.51 2.47
N VAL A 750 -10.36 16.84 2.83
CA VAL A 750 -10.98 16.58 4.14
C VAL A 750 -12.24 15.74 3.95
N ARG A 751 -12.26 14.53 4.53
CA ARG A 751 -13.37 13.56 4.39
C ARG A 751 -13.56 12.73 5.65
N THR A 752 -14.70 12.05 5.75
CA THR A 752 -14.90 11.04 6.81
C THR A 752 -14.15 9.75 6.48
N LEU A 753 -13.70 9.01 7.50
CA LEU A 753 -12.97 7.75 7.30
C LEU A 753 -13.75 6.76 6.43
N SER A 754 -15.06 6.64 6.63
CA SER A 754 -15.94 5.80 5.82
C SER A 754 -16.02 6.27 4.37
N SER A 755 -16.11 7.58 4.11
CA SER A 755 -16.10 8.10 2.73
C SER A 755 -14.78 7.80 2.03
N CYS A 756 -13.65 7.96 2.72
CA CYS A 756 -12.33 7.64 2.17
C CYS A 756 -12.24 6.17 1.77
N TYR A 757 -12.76 5.26 2.61
CA TYR A 757 -12.80 3.84 2.33
C TYR A 757 -13.67 3.49 1.12
N PHE A 758 -14.91 3.99 1.06
CA PHE A 758 -15.82 3.66 -0.04
C PHE A 758 -15.39 4.23 -1.40
N MET A 759 -14.63 5.32 -1.41
CA MET A 759 -14.14 5.94 -2.65
C MET A 759 -12.89 5.26 -3.24
N ARG A 760 -12.26 4.30 -2.55
CA ARG A 760 -11.05 3.60 -3.03
C ARG A 760 -11.39 2.51 -4.03
N ASP A 761 -10.47 2.27 -4.96
CA ASP A 761 -10.67 1.29 -6.03
C ASP A 761 -10.74 -0.16 -5.53
N SER A 762 -10.05 -0.48 -4.43
CA SER A 762 -10.15 -1.79 -3.77
C SER A 762 -11.58 -2.10 -3.33
N PHE A 763 -12.24 -1.16 -2.64
CA PHE A 763 -13.64 -1.30 -2.24
C PHE A 763 -14.59 -1.29 -3.44
N LYS A 764 -14.38 -0.40 -4.42
CA LYS A 764 -15.22 -0.35 -5.63
C LYS A 764 -15.19 -1.67 -6.42
N LYS A 765 -14.05 -2.37 -6.43
CA LYS A 765 -13.89 -3.68 -7.10
C LYS A 765 -14.52 -4.83 -6.31
N SER A 766 -14.48 -4.79 -4.97
CA SER A 766 -15.01 -5.87 -4.12
C SER A 766 -16.50 -5.73 -3.79
N ALA A 767 -17.02 -4.50 -3.71
CA ALA A 767 -18.41 -4.21 -3.33
C ALA A 767 -19.47 -4.98 -4.16
N PRO A 768 -19.37 -5.10 -5.51
CA PRO A 768 -20.36 -5.86 -6.29
C PRO A 768 -20.42 -7.36 -5.96
N LYS A 769 -19.29 -7.94 -5.52
CA LYS A 769 -19.19 -9.35 -5.13
C LYS A 769 -19.82 -9.62 -3.76
N ILE A 770 -19.74 -8.65 -2.83
CA ILE A 770 -20.03 -8.84 -1.41
C ILE A 770 -21.35 -8.18 -0.97
N CYS A 771 -21.70 -7.03 -1.55
CA CYS A 771 -22.86 -6.21 -1.16
C CYS A 771 -24.03 -6.34 -2.14
N THR A 772 -25.26 -6.12 -1.67
CA THR A 772 -26.44 -5.99 -2.56
C THR A 772 -26.49 -4.63 -3.26
N SER A 773 -26.02 -3.59 -2.58
CA SER A 773 -26.03 -2.19 -3.01
C SER A 773 -24.98 -1.93 -4.10
N PRO A 774 -25.36 -1.44 -5.30
CA PRO A 774 -24.41 -1.00 -6.31
C PRO A 774 -23.54 0.16 -5.82
N ILE A 775 -22.32 0.25 -6.31
CA ILE A 775 -21.37 1.27 -5.86
C ILE A 775 -21.87 2.68 -6.15
N GLU A 776 -22.57 2.88 -7.26
CA GLU A 776 -23.17 4.15 -7.67
C GLU A 776 -24.22 4.63 -6.66
N THR A 777 -24.99 3.70 -6.09
CA THR A 777 -25.99 4.02 -5.06
C THR A 777 -25.35 4.43 -3.74
N ILE A 778 -24.19 3.85 -3.40
CA ILE A 778 -23.40 4.19 -2.20
C ILE A 778 -22.73 5.56 -2.35
N LEU A 779 -22.22 5.85 -3.55
CA LEU A 779 -21.54 7.11 -3.88
C LEU A 779 -22.50 8.30 -4.11
N CYS A 780 -23.81 8.05 -4.18
CA CYS A 780 -24.82 9.08 -4.34
C CYS A 780 -24.84 10.05 -3.14
N LEU A 781 -24.72 11.34 -3.43
CA LEU A 781 -24.69 12.40 -2.42
C LEU A 781 -26.09 12.74 -1.87
N ASP A 782 -27.16 12.42 -2.61
CA ASP A 782 -28.52 12.53 -2.11
C ASP A 782 -28.85 11.31 -1.26
N HIS A 783 -28.85 11.51 0.05
CA HIS A 783 -29.09 10.43 1.01
C HIS A 783 -30.47 9.79 0.88
N LYS A 784 -31.49 10.53 0.43
CA LYS A 784 -32.83 10.00 0.25
C LYS A 784 -32.87 9.05 -0.95
N GLN A 785 -32.29 9.48 -2.07
CA GLN A 785 -32.18 8.65 -3.28
C GLN A 785 -31.29 7.42 -3.04
N SER A 786 -30.14 7.62 -2.39
CA SER A 786 -29.21 6.56 -2.01
C SER A 786 -29.91 5.50 -1.14
N MET A 787 -30.61 5.92 -0.08
CA MET A 787 -31.30 5.00 0.84
C MET A 787 -32.41 4.22 0.12
N TYR A 788 -33.21 4.88 -0.72
CA TYR A 788 -34.26 4.23 -1.50
C TYR A 788 -33.69 3.18 -2.45
N CYS A 789 -32.63 3.51 -3.20
CA CYS A 789 -32.01 2.59 -4.17
C CYS A 789 -31.33 1.39 -3.49
N GLN A 790 -30.68 1.59 -2.35
CA GLN A 790 -30.06 0.52 -1.57
C GLN A 790 -31.11 -0.45 -1.00
N LEU A 791 -32.22 0.08 -0.47
CA LEU A 791 -33.34 -0.75 0.00
C LEU A 791 -34.01 -1.52 -1.15
N LEU A 792 -34.25 -0.87 -2.29
CA LEU A 792 -34.84 -1.51 -3.46
C LEU A 792 -33.97 -2.66 -4.00
N THR A 793 -32.66 -2.45 -4.13
CA THR A 793 -31.73 -3.50 -4.57
C THR A 793 -31.58 -4.62 -3.54
N GLY A 794 -31.67 -4.30 -2.24
CA GLY A 794 -31.74 -5.27 -1.15
C GLY A 794 -33.01 -6.13 -1.17
N LEU A 795 -34.16 -5.57 -1.52
CA LEU A 795 -35.43 -6.30 -1.69
C LEU A 795 -35.42 -7.19 -2.94
N LEU A 796 -34.89 -6.69 -4.06
CA LEU A 796 -34.75 -7.47 -5.31
C LEU A 796 -33.83 -8.68 -5.14
N GLN A 797 -32.82 -8.58 -4.28
CA GLN A 797 -31.88 -9.66 -3.98
C GLN A 797 -32.18 -10.39 -2.66
N ARG A 798 -33.41 -10.29 -2.13
CA ARG A 798 -33.74 -10.76 -0.76
C ARG A 798 -33.33 -12.20 -0.45
N ASP A 799 -33.40 -13.10 -1.43
CA ASP A 799 -33.08 -14.52 -1.27
C ASP A 799 -31.57 -14.81 -1.22
N HIS A 800 -30.73 -13.82 -1.47
CA HIS A 800 -29.27 -13.92 -1.37
C HIS A 800 -28.74 -13.22 -0.11
N VAL A 801 -29.57 -12.47 0.63
CA VAL A 801 -29.14 -11.70 1.80
C VAL A 801 -28.89 -12.62 2.99
N VAL A 802 -27.63 -12.74 3.43
CA VAL A 802 -27.22 -13.54 4.59
C VAL A 802 -26.92 -12.71 5.82
N SER A 803 -26.72 -11.40 5.67
CA SER A 803 -26.54 -10.46 6.77
C SER A 803 -27.00 -9.08 6.34
N ILE A 804 -27.41 -8.27 7.33
CA ILE A 804 -27.78 -6.87 7.13
C ILE A 804 -26.81 -6.02 7.92
N SER A 805 -26.26 -4.97 7.32
CA SER A 805 -25.25 -4.15 7.97
C SER A 805 -25.47 -2.65 7.82
N SER A 806 -25.12 -1.92 8.88
CA SER A 806 -24.95 -0.47 8.89
C SER A 806 -23.82 -0.13 9.87
N ILE A 807 -23.18 1.03 9.74
CA ILE A 807 -22.12 1.42 10.69
C ILE A 807 -22.70 1.60 12.10
N PHE A 808 -23.85 2.29 12.23
CA PHE A 808 -24.52 2.52 13.51
C PHE A 808 -25.96 2.03 13.50
N GLY A 809 -26.44 1.57 14.67
CA GLY A 809 -27.79 1.03 14.82
C GLY A 809 -28.88 2.06 14.52
N SER A 810 -28.61 3.33 14.76
CA SER A 810 -29.48 4.46 14.41
C SER A 810 -29.79 4.53 12.92
N VAL A 811 -28.80 4.27 12.07
CA VAL A 811 -28.94 4.29 10.60
C VAL A 811 -29.83 3.15 10.13
N LEU A 812 -29.64 1.94 10.69
CA LEU A 812 -30.48 0.80 10.34
C LEU A 812 -31.92 1.00 10.79
N ALA A 813 -32.14 1.50 12.02
CA ALA A 813 -33.47 1.84 12.52
C ALA A 813 -34.16 2.87 11.61
N ARG A 814 -33.43 3.91 11.19
CA ARG A 814 -33.92 4.91 10.23
C ARG A 814 -34.25 4.30 8.88
N SER A 815 -33.44 3.39 8.35
CA SER A 815 -33.70 2.76 7.06
C SER A 815 -34.91 1.83 7.08
N ILE A 816 -35.14 1.12 8.18
CA ILE A 816 -36.36 0.31 8.36
C ILE A 816 -37.59 1.21 8.45
N LYS A 817 -37.49 2.35 9.14
CA LYS A 817 -38.55 3.35 9.16
C LYS A 817 -38.80 3.95 7.77
N PHE A 818 -37.74 4.27 7.03
CA PHE A 818 -37.85 4.76 5.66
C PHE A 818 -38.56 3.74 4.75
N LEU A 819 -38.31 2.45 4.97
CA LEU A 819 -39.04 1.36 4.33
C LEU A 819 -40.53 1.33 4.77
N GLU A 820 -40.83 1.54 6.04
CA GLU A 820 -42.21 1.66 6.58
C GLU A 820 -43.00 2.80 5.91
N ASP A 821 -42.33 3.91 5.57
CA ASP A 821 -42.96 5.05 4.90
C ASP A 821 -43.11 4.89 3.38
N HIS A 822 -42.21 4.13 2.73
CA HIS A 822 -42.11 4.06 1.26
C HIS A 822 -42.35 2.67 0.65
N TRP A 823 -42.74 1.65 1.42
CA TRP A 823 -42.91 0.29 0.90
C TRP A 823 -43.94 0.19 -0.22
N ASN A 824 -45.02 1.00 -0.18
CA ASN A 824 -46.03 1.06 -1.24
C ASN A 824 -45.41 1.43 -2.60
N GLU A 825 -44.51 2.42 -2.59
CA GLU A 825 -43.82 2.90 -3.78
C GLU A 825 -42.77 1.89 -4.26
N LEU A 826 -42.02 1.30 -3.33
CA LEU A 826 -41.06 0.23 -3.64
C LEU A 826 -41.76 -0.97 -4.29
N CYS A 827 -42.93 -1.38 -3.78
CA CYS A 827 -43.73 -2.44 -4.38
C CYS A 827 -44.22 -2.06 -5.78
N SER A 828 -44.66 -0.81 -5.98
CA SER A 828 -45.05 -0.30 -7.30
C SER A 828 -43.88 -0.34 -8.31
N ASN A 829 -42.68 0.07 -7.90
CA ASN A 829 -41.48 0.03 -8.74
C ASN A 829 -41.09 -1.41 -9.09
N ILE A 830 -41.12 -2.34 -8.12
CA ILE A 830 -40.85 -3.77 -8.36
C ILE A 830 -41.91 -4.36 -9.31
N ARG A 831 -43.19 -4.03 -9.10
CA ARG A 831 -44.32 -4.53 -9.90
C ARG A 831 -44.28 -4.06 -11.34
N THR A 832 -43.89 -2.81 -11.57
CA THR A 832 -43.84 -2.20 -12.91
C THR A 832 -42.50 -2.37 -13.62
N GLY A 833 -41.43 -2.69 -12.87
CA GLY A 833 -40.05 -2.68 -13.39
C GLY A 833 -39.53 -1.27 -13.67
N CYS A 834 -40.21 -0.22 -13.20
CA CYS A 834 -39.87 1.18 -13.47
C CYS A 834 -39.48 1.90 -12.18
N LEU A 835 -38.43 2.70 -12.25
CA LEU A 835 -37.95 3.50 -11.13
C LEU A 835 -38.69 4.85 -11.07
N SER A 836 -39.04 5.31 -9.87
CA SER A 836 -39.76 6.58 -9.68
C SER A 836 -39.03 7.80 -10.25
N ASP A 837 -39.79 8.79 -10.74
CA ASP A 837 -39.25 9.98 -11.43
C ASP A 837 -38.47 10.93 -10.52
N TRP A 838 -38.72 10.91 -9.20
CA TRP A 838 -38.02 11.76 -8.24
C TRP A 838 -36.57 11.30 -7.97
N ILE A 839 -36.19 10.11 -8.44
CA ILE A 839 -34.80 9.63 -8.41
C ILE A 839 -34.08 10.24 -9.61
N THR A 840 -33.49 11.41 -9.42
CA THR A 840 -32.87 12.21 -10.47
C THR A 840 -31.39 11.90 -10.70
N ASP A 841 -30.73 11.25 -9.75
CA ASP A 841 -29.31 10.91 -9.84
C ASP A 841 -29.07 9.85 -10.94
N PRO A 842 -28.29 10.18 -11.99
CA PRO A 842 -28.12 9.28 -13.14
C PRO A 842 -27.34 8.02 -12.78
N GLY A 843 -26.43 8.08 -11.79
CA GLY A 843 -25.70 6.91 -11.29
C GLY A 843 -26.65 5.91 -10.65
N CYS A 844 -27.52 6.37 -9.75
CA CYS A 844 -28.55 5.57 -9.13
C CYS A 844 -29.53 4.99 -10.16
N ARG A 845 -30.05 5.81 -11.08
CA ARG A 845 -31.01 5.33 -12.10
C ARG A 845 -30.40 4.23 -12.96
N ASN A 846 -29.17 4.42 -13.47
CA ASN A 846 -28.52 3.45 -14.33
C ASN A 846 -28.20 2.13 -13.59
N ALA A 847 -27.68 2.23 -12.37
CA ALA A 847 -27.30 1.07 -11.58
C ALA A 847 -28.51 0.27 -11.07
N VAL A 848 -29.61 0.94 -10.72
CA VAL A 848 -30.83 0.23 -10.31
C VAL A 848 -31.55 -0.36 -11.52
N SER A 849 -31.58 0.34 -12.66
CA SER A 849 -32.24 -0.17 -13.88
C SER A 849 -31.54 -1.40 -14.47
N SER A 850 -30.22 -1.55 -14.24
CA SER A 850 -29.50 -2.77 -14.64
C SER A 850 -29.85 -3.99 -13.80
N ILE A 851 -30.40 -3.81 -12.59
CA ILE A 851 -30.86 -4.87 -11.69
C ILE A 851 -32.37 -5.09 -11.84
N LEU A 852 -33.13 -4.00 -11.92
CA LEU A 852 -34.58 -3.99 -12.16
C LEU A 852 -34.87 -4.13 -13.66
N THR A 853 -34.49 -5.27 -14.24
CA THR A 853 -34.57 -5.50 -15.70
C THR A 853 -35.95 -5.92 -16.19
N ARG A 854 -36.81 -6.42 -15.30
CA ARG A 854 -38.17 -6.87 -15.63
C ARG A 854 -39.17 -6.63 -14.49
N PRO A 855 -40.46 -6.40 -14.82
CA PRO A 855 -41.54 -6.39 -13.84
C PRO A 855 -41.58 -7.69 -13.01
N ASN A 856 -41.76 -7.59 -11.70
CA ASN A 856 -41.89 -8.74 -10.80
C ASN A 856 -43.11 -8.58 -9.84
N PRO A 857 -44.33 -8.80 -10.33
CA PRO A 857 -45.54 -8.61 -9.53
C PRO A 857 -45.62 -9.58 -8.34
N GLU A 858 -45.17 -10.83 -8.48
CA GLU A 858 -45.20 -11.84 -7.41
C GLU A 858 -44.37 -11.42 -6.19
N LEU A 859 -43.17 -10.86 -6.43
CA LEU A 859 -42.33 -10.32 -5.36
C LEU A 859 -42.98 -9.09 -4.71
N ALA A 860 -43.56 -8.20 -5.51
CA ALA A 860 -44.25 -7.02 -5.00
C ALA A 860 -45.44 -7.40 -4.11
N ASP A 861 -46.27 -8.36 -4.53
CA ASP A 861 -47.42 -8.84 -3.76
C ASP A 861 -46.99 -9.51 -2.46
N THR A 862 -45.87 -10.25 -2.48
CA THR A 862 -45.28 -10.86 -1.28
C THR A 862 -44.81 -9.79 -0.28
N ILE A 863 -44.11 -8.76 -0.75
CA ILE A 863 -43.63 -7.67 0.11
C ILE A 863 -44.81 -6.85 0.65
N GLU A 864 -45.80 -6.56 -0.18
CA GLU A 864 -47.04 -5.86 0.21
C GLU A 864 -47.81 -6.64 1.28
N HIS A 865 -47.92 -7.97 1.15
CA HIS A 865 -48.53 -8.80 2.19
C HIS A 865 -47.75 -8.77 3.52
N ILE A 866 -46.41 -8.75 3.46
CA ILE A 866 -45.56 -8.70 4.66
C ILE A 866 -45.65 -7.32 5.34
N CYS A 867 -45.48 -6.24 4.58
CA CYS A 867 -45.44 -4.86 5.07
C CYS A 867 -46.84 -4.30 5.42
N GLY A 868 -47.90 -4.83 4.82
CA GLY A 868 -49.29 -4.45 5.09
C GLY A 868 -49.86 -4.93 6.43
N ASN A 869 -49.09 -5.72 7.20
CA ASN A 869 -49.49 -6.14 8.54
C ASN A 869 -49.41 -4.99 9.56
N GLU A 870 -50.29 -5.00 10.56
CA GLU A 870 -50.33 -3.97 11.61
C GLU A 870 -49.09 -3.96 12.52
N SER A 871 -48.41 -5.09 12.67
CA SER A 871 -47.17 -5.22 13.46
C SER A 871 -45.95 -5.53 12.58
N TRP A 872 -44.92 -4.71 12.75
CA TRP A 872 -43.60 -4.84 12.10
C TRP A 872 -42.59 -5.65 12.93
N GLU A 873 -43.07 -6.38 13.94
CA GLU A 873 -42.23 -7.29 14.70
C GLU A 873 -41.64 -8.38 13.78
N GLY A 874 -40.32 -8.56 13.87
CA GLY A 874 -39.56 -9.51 13.05
C GLY A 874 -39.58 -9.22 11.55
N ILE A 875 -39.85 -7.98 11.14
CA ILE A 875 -39.91 -7.59 9.72
C ILE A 875 -38.66 -7.96 8.94
N ILE A 876 -37.47 -7.86 9.55
CA ILE A 876 -36.20 -8.21 8.92
C ILE A 876 -36.18 -9.68 8.53
N LYS A 877 -36.60 -10.56 9.44
CA LYS A 877 -36.65 -12.00 9.23
C LYS A 877 -37.71 -12.40 8.20
N LYS A 878 -38.81 -11.64 8.11
CA LYS A 878 -39.87 -11.85 7.11
C LYS A 878 -39.43 -11.42 5.71
N LEU A 879 -38.83 -10.23 5.59
CA LEU A 879 -38.37 -9.69 4.31
C LEU A 879 -37.10 -10.37 3.80
N TRP A 880 -36.14 -10.68 4.68
CA TRP A 880 -34.86 -11.32 4.35
C TRP A 880 -34.71 -12.64 5.12
N PRO A 881 -35.36 -13.73 4.68
CA PRO A 881 -35.49 -14.96 5.45
C PRO A 881 -34.17 -15.72 5.67
N LYS A 882 -33.13 -15.44 4.86
CA LYS A 882 -31.80 -16.04 5.01
C LYS A 882 -30.83 -15.19 5.86
N ALA A 883 -31.27 -14.04 6.37
CA ALA A 883 -30.44 -13.18 7.22
C ALA A 883 -30.11 -13.89 8.55
N LYS A 884 -28.82 -14.03 8.84
CA LYS A 884 -28.30 -14.76 10.01
C LYS A 884 -27.93 -13.87 11.18
N TYR A 885 -27.53 -12.64 10.92
CA TYR A 885 -27.17 -11.65 11.94
C TYR A 885 -27.35 -10.22 11.39
N ILE A 886 -27.48 -9.27 12.32
CA ILE A 886 -27.48 -7.84 12.05
C ILE A 886 -26.15 -7.27 12.53
N ASN A 887 -25.39 -6.66 11.62
CA ASN A 887 -24.09 -6.08 11.91
C ASN A 887 -24.21 -4.57 12.12
N SER A 888 -24.01 -4.09 13.34
CA SER A 888 -24.02 -2.67 13.64
C SER A 888 -23.36 -2.31 14.96
N VAL A 889 -22.81 -1.10 15.09
CA VAL A 889 -22.37 -0.59 16.39
C VAL A 889 -23.59 -0.25 17.24
N ILE A 890 -23.76 -1.00 18.33
CA ILE A 890 -24.88 -0.96 19.27
C ILE A 890 -24.43 -0.73 20.73
N THR A 891 -23.16 -0.38 20.95
CA THR A 891 -22.59 -0.09 22.27
C THR A 891 -22.58 1.42 22.56
N GLY A 892 -22.38 1.81 23.83
CA GLY A 892 -22.42 3.20 24.27
C GLY A 892 -23.79 3.84 24.05
N THR A 893 -23.84 5.06 23.49
CA THR A 893 -25.09 5.76 23.13
C THR A 893 -25.99 4.96 22.19
N MET A 894 -25.43 4.05 21.38
CA MET A 894 -26.22 3.26 20.43
C MET A 894 -26.99 2.12 21.10
N SER A 895 -26.70 1.80 22.37
CA SER A 895 -27.40 0.76 23.13
C SER A 895 -28.89 1.03 23.31
N GLN A 896 -29.32 2.30 23.19
CA GLN A 896 -30.73 2.68 23.23
C GLN A 896 -31.56 2.02 22.10
N TYR A 897 -30.92 1.71 20.96
CA TYR A 897 -31.57 1.10 19.79
C TYR A 897 -31.66 -0.42 19.85
N ILE A 898 -31.03 -1.08 20.84
CA ILE A 898 -31.01 -2.56 20.94
C ILE A 898 -32.43 -3.12 20.92
N SER A 899 -33.32 -2.67 21.81
CA SER A 899 -34.69 -3.20 21.88
C SER A 899 -35.51 -2.94 20.62
N LEU A 900 -35.22 -1.85 19.90
CA LEU A 900 -35.89 -1.55 18.63
C LEU A 900 -35.39 -2.47 17.50
N LEU A 901 -34.08 -2.68 17.43
CA LEU A 901 -33.47 -3.59 16.46
C LEU A 901 -33.84 -5.05 16.76
N ASP A 902 -33.98 -5.43 18.03
CA ASP A 902 -34.50 -6.75 18.44
C ASP A 902 -35.95 -6.92 18.00
N PHE A 903 -36.79 -5.89 18.19
CA PHE A 903 -38.18 -5.87 17.71
C PHE A 903 -38.26 -6.07 16.19
N TYR A 904 -37.48 -5.32 15.40
CA TYR A 904 -37.46 -5.49 13.95
C TYR A 904 -36.76 -6.79 13.49
N GLY A 905 -35.77 -7.24 14.24
CA GLY A 905 -34.94 -8.41 13.94
C GLY A 905 -35.68 -9.73 14.14
N GLY A 906 -36.59 -9.82 15.11
CA GLY A 906 -37.36 -11.04 15.39
C GLY A 906 -36.48 -12.20 15.89
N GLY A 907 -35.51 -11.87 16.77
CA GLY A 907 -34.58 -12.82 17.37
C GLY A 907 -33.32 -13.12 16.55
N ILE A 908 -33.03 -12.32 15.52
CA ILE A 908 -31.74 -12.36 14.81
C ILE A 908 -30.65 -11.74 15.71
N PRO A 909 -29.48 -12.39 15.88
CA PRO A 909 -28.38 -11.85 16.69
C PRO A 909 -27.91 -10.46 16.23
N LEU A 910 -27.77 -9.53 17.17
CA LEU A 910 -27.15 -8.22 16.95
C LEU A 910 -25.65 -8.32 17.24
N VAL A 911 -24.82 -8.04 16.24
CA VAL A 911 -23.36 -8.16 16.30
C VAL A 911 -22.75 -6.77 16.21
N SER A 912 -21.99 -6.38 17.23
CA SER A 912 -21.09 -5.22 17.15
C SER A 912 -19.66 -5.71 16.89
N PRO A 913 -19.10 -5.47 15.68
CA PRO A 913 -17.91 -6.19 15.20
C PRO A 913 -16.59 -5.58 15.70
N SER A 914 -16.52 -4.25 15.77
CA SER A 914 -15.27 -3.54 16.05
C SER A 914 -15.50 -2.23 16.78
N TYR A 915 -14.42 -1.72 17.37
CA TYR A 915 -14.35 -0.46 18.08
C TYR A 915 -13.19 0.39 17.54
N GLY A 916 -13.53 1.56 17.01
CA GLY A 916 -12.58 2.48 16.38
C GLY A 916 -13.07 3.92 16.36
N SER A 917 -12.16 4.84 16.08
CA SER A 917 -12.42 6.27 15.91
C SER A 917 -11.64 6.85 14.71
N SER A 918 -11.86 8.13 14.43
CA SER A 918 -11.10 8.84 13.40
C SER A 918 -9.61 8.94 13.76
N GLU A 919 -9.29 9.05 15.06
CA GLU A 919 -7.95 9.08 15.63
C GLU A 919 -7.23 7.75 15.46
N SER A 920 -7.82 6.66 15.93
CA SER A 920 -7.23 5.33 15.82
C SER A 920 -8.27 4.22 15.76
N THR A 921 -7.86 3.08 15.25
CA THR A 921 -8.54 1.81 15.48
C THR A 921 -8.10 1.25 16.83
N PHE A 922 -9.03 0.66 17.59
CA PHE A 922 -8.72 0.06 18.89
C PHE A 922 -8.78 -1.46 18.88
N GLY A 923 -9.93 -2.06 18.52
CA GLY A 923 -10.11 -3.49 18.75
C GLY A 923 -11.33 -4.14 18.10
N ILE A 924 -11.33 -5.48 18.12
CA ILE A 924 -12.34 -6.33 17.48
C ILE A 924 -13.10 -7.14 18.54
N ASN A 925 -14.39 -7.36 18.33
CA ASN A 925 -15.19 -8.26 19.15
C ASN A 925 -14.96 -9.72 18.72
N LEU A 926 -14.21 -10.48 19.52
CA LEU A 926 -13.92 -11.89 19.25
C LEU A 926 -15.09 -12.84 19.61
N ASN A 927 -16.13 -12.33 20.27
CA ASN A 927 -17.35 -13.08 20.61
C ASN A 927 -18.61 -12.35 20.10
N PRO A 928 -18.91 -12.43 18.79
CA PRO A 928 -20.01 -11.71 18.18
C PRO A 928 -21.40 -12.12 18.68
N LEU A 929 -21.53 -13.28 19.34
CA LEU A 929 -22.79 -13.78 19.91
C LEU A 929 -23.01 -13.35 21.37
N SER A 930 -22.13 -12.53 21.94
CA SER A 930 -22.30 -11.99 23.30
C SER A 930 -23.59 -11.17 23.42
N ASN A 931 -24.12 -11.07 24.64
CA ASN A 931 -25.23 -10.16 24.93
C ASN A 931 -24.90 -8.73 24.41
N PRO A 932 -25.77 -8.10 23.62
CA PRO A 932 -25.65 -6.71 23.16
C PRO A 932 -25.22 -5.69 24.21
N TYR A 933 -25.59 -5.89 25.48
CA TYR A 933 -25.24 -5.00 26.59
C TYR A 933 -23.84 -5.25 27.20
N ASP A 934 -23.24 -6.42 26.96
CA ASP A 934 -22.02 -6.89 27.60
C ASP A 934 -20.84 -7.03 26.61
N VAL A 935 -20.96 -6.44 25.42
CA VAL A 935 -19.95 -6.52 24.36
C VAL A 935 -18.60 -6.01 24.84
N SER A 936 -17.56 -6.80 24.60
CA SER A 936 -16.17 -6.46 24.93
C SER A 936 -15.28 -6.55 23.69
N TYR A 937 -14.42 -5.56 23.48
CA TYR A 937 -13.52 -5.46 22.34
C TYR A 937 -12.10 -5.81 22.76
N THR A 938 -11.47 -6.71 22.00
CA THR A 938 -10.06 -7.10 22.20
C THR A 938 -9.18 -6.11 21.47
N PHE A 939 -8.31 -5.41 22.19
CA PHE A 939 -7.45 -4.41 21.59
C PHE A 939 -6.36 -5.03 20.71
N LEU A 940 -6.14 -4.42 19.54
CA LEU A 940 -5.12 -4.80 18.56
C LEU A 940 -3.84 -4.00 18.81
N PRO A 941 -2.78 -4.62 19.34
CA PRO A 941 -1.59 -3.91 19.83
C PRO A 941 -0.72 -3.30 18.73
N ASN A 942 -0.96 -3.60 17.45
CA ASN A 942 -0.19 -3.06 16.33
C ASN A 942 -0.75 -1.74 15.77
N MET A 943 -1.92 -1.29 16.23
CA MET A 943 -2.65 -0.18 15.59
C MET A 943 -2.17 1.20 16.04
N ALA A 944 -1.87 1.35 17.32
CA ALA A 944 -1.30 2.55 17.94
C ALA A 944 -0.64 2.14 19.25
N TYR A 945 0.19 3.00 19.84
CA TYR A 945 0.64 2.83 21.21
C TYR A 945 -0.45 3.32 22.18
N PHE A 946 -0.86 2.47 23.12
CA PHE A 946 -1.97 2.69 24.04
C PHE A 946 -1.49 2.84 25.47
N GLU A 947 -1.95 3.92 26.09
CA GLU A 947 -1.81 4.21 27.52
C GLU A 947 -3.22 4.36 28.13
N PHE A 948 -3.35 4.07 29.42
CA PHE A 948 -4.64 3.99 30.11
C PHE A 948 -4.62 4.82 31.38
N LEU A 949 -5.39 5.91 31.42
CA LEU A 949 -5.52 6.74 32.63
C LEU A 949 -6.57 6.15 33.56
N PRO A 950 -6.24 5.75 34.80
CA PRO A 950 -7.24 5.26 35.75
C PRO A 950 -8.34 6.29 36.03
N VAL A 951 -9.58 5.82 36.13
CA VAL A 951 -10.76 6.64 36.46
C VAL A 951 -11.50 6.00 37.63
N ASP A 952 -11.72 6.78 38.71
CA ASP A 952 -12.59 6.35 39.81
C ASP A 952 -14.07 6.49 39.40
N LYS A 953 -14.86 5.47 39.74
CA LYS A 953 -16.25 5.30 39.25
C LYS A 953 -17.23 6.36 39.79
N ASP A 954 -16.87 7.05 40.87
CA ASP A 954 -17.61 8.20 41.42
C ASP A 954 -16.91 9.48 40.94
N GLY A 955 -17.47 10.16 39.93
CA GLY A 955 -16.82 11.22 39.14
C GLY A 955 -16.42 12.54 39.84
N GLY A 956 -15.88 12.51 41.06
CA GLY A 956 -15.34 13.66 41.77
C GLY A 956 -13.81 13.65 41.86
N GLU A 957 -13.16 14.69 41.33
CA GLU A 957 -11.92 15.17 41.96
C GLU A 957 -12.26 15.48 43.42
N LYS A 958 -11.86 14.62 44.37
CA LYS A 958 -12.00 14.94 45.79
C LYS A 958 -11.04 16.09 46.13
N ALA A 959 -11.59 17.30 46.12
CA ALA A 959 -11.09 18.37 46.98
C ALA A 959 -11.16 17.88 48.43
N ARG A 960 -10.01 18.01 49.10
CA ARG A 960 -9.74 17.81 50.53
C ARG A 960 -10.97 17.95 51.44
N GLU A 961 -11.41 16.86 52.07
CA GLU A 961 -11.82 16.81 53.49
C GLU A 961 -12.10 15.36 53.94
N SER A 962 -11.97 15.17 55.26
CA SER A 962 -11.61 13.97 56.02
C SER A 962 -12.70 12.92 56.26
N ASP A 963 -12.21 11.68 56.53
CA ASP A 963 -12.79 10.57 57.31
C ASP A 963 -14.14 9.96 56.91
N PHE A 964 -14.11 8.78 56.25
CA PHE A 964 -14.60 7.46 56.75
C PHE A 964 -14.57 6.39 55.63
N ASP A 965 -14.27 5.14 56.03
CA ASP A 965 -14.36 3.84 55.32
C ASP A 965 -13.32 3.43 54.24
N GLY A 966 -12.07 3.27 54.68
CA GLY A 966 -11.41 1.96 54.84
C GLY A 966 -10.99 1.06 53.65
N VAL A 967 -11.60 1.10 52.46
CA VAL A 967 -11.28 0.09 51.40
C VAL A 967 -10.99 0.69 50.01
N SER A 968 -11.31 1.96 49.76
CA SER A 968 -11.03 2.64 48.49
C SER A 968 -9.71 3.45 48.48
N SER A 969 -9.12 3.73 49.65
CA SER A 969 -8.07 4.73 49.80
C SER A 969 -6.63 4.25 49.55
N GLN A 970 -6.39 2.95 49.40
CA GLN A 970 -5.04 2.43 49.16
C GLN A 970 -4.57 2.56 47.70
N TRP A 971 -5.51 2.65 46.76
CA TRP A 971 -5.18 2.51 45.33
C TRP A 971 -4.88 3.86 44.66
N SER A 972 -5.52 4.93 45.12
CA SER A 972 -5.30 6.31 44.65
C SER A 972 -3.94 6.88 45.09
N SER A 973 -3.36 6.39 46.20
CA SER A 973 -2.07 6.87 46.72
C SER A 973 -0.84 6.27 46.03
N GLU A 974 -0.98 5.16 45.29
CA GLU A 974 0.13 4.49 44.60
C GLU A 974 0.37 5.00 43.16
N ILE A 975 -0.57 5.75 42.56
CA ILE A 975 -0.56 6.11 41.13
C ILE A 975 -0.39 7.63 40.91
N THR A 976 -0.23 8.40 41.99
CA THR A 976 0.03 9.85 41.92
C THR A 976 1.53 10.13 42.11
N ASN A 977 2.15 10.80 41.15
CA ASN A 977 3.54 11.24 41.27
C ASN A 977 3.70 12.37 42.32
N ALA A 978 4.95 12.72 42.66
CA ALA A 978 5.28 13.71 43.71
C ALA A 978 4.64 15.11 43.51
N ASN A 979 4.09 15.39 42.32
CA ASN A 979 3.40 16.62 41.96
C ASN A 979 1.85 16.51 41.96
N GLY A 980 1.29 15.34 42.29
CA GLY A 980 -0.15 15.10 42.42
C GLY A 980 -0.89 14.70 41.13
N ASN A 981 -0.20 14.38 40.03
CA ASN A 981 -0.82 13.95 38.77
C ASN A 981 -0.94 12.43 38.70
N VAL A 982 -2.08 11.95 38.18
CA VAL A 982 -2.36 10.52 37.94
C VAL A 982 -1.49 10.02 36.77
N GLU A 983 -0.67 9.01 37.00
CA GLU A 983 0.15 8.40 35.95
C GLU A 983 -0.66 7.43 35.08
N PRO A 984 -0.47 7.46 33.75
CA PRO A 984 -1.08 6.47 32.87
C PRO A 984 -0.43 5.09 33.04
N VAL A 985 -1.26 4.07 32.89
CA VAL A 985 -0.92 2.66 32.97
C VAL A 985 -0.67 2.14 31.56
N ASP A 986 0.40 1.35 31.39
CA ASP A 986 0.70 0.71 30.11
C ASP A 986 -0.26 -0.42 29.77
N PHE A 987 -0.33 -0.76 28.47
CA PHE A 987 -1.17 -1.82 27.91
C PHE A 987 -1.14 -3.17 28.64
N ALA A 988 0.01 -3.57 29.20
CA ALA A 988 0.12 -4.84 29.93
C ALA A 988 -0.24 -4.76 31.42
N ASN A 989 -0.31 -3.55 31.98
CA ASN A 989 -0.40 -3.32 33.43
C ASN A 989 -1.82 -2.95 33.90
N VAL A 990 -2.80 -2.96 32.99
CA VAL A 990 -4.21 -2.72 33.31
C VAL A 990 -4.76 -3.86 34.18
N LYS A 991 -5.63 -3.54 35.15
CA LYS A 991 -6.18 -4.52 36.10
C LYS A 991 -7.67 -4.75 35.89
N LEU A 992 -8.08 -5.99 36.14
CA LEU A 992 -9.43 -6.47 35.89
C LEU A 992 -10.47 -5.69 36.71
N GLY A 993 -11.58 -5.34 36.07
CA GLY A 993 -12.72 -4.67 36.71
C GLY A 993 -12.57 -3.15 36.85
N GLN A 994 -11.43 -2.58 36.46
CA GLN A 994 -11.14 -1.16 36.59
C GLN A 994 -11.51 -0.36 35.36
N TYR A 995 -11.63 0.95 35.56
CA TYR A 995 -12.06 1.91 34.54
C TYR A 995 -10.87 2.76 34.13
N TYR A 996 -10.73 2.95 32.82
CA TYR A 996 -9.64 3.70 32.23
C TYR A 996 -10.13 4.62 31.14
N GLU A 997 -9.54 5.80 31.04
CA GLU A 997 -9.62 6.64 29.85
C GLU A 997 -8.47 6.29 28.91
N VAL A 998 -8.77 6.07 27.63
CA VAL A 998 -7.75 5.69 26.64
C VAL A 998 -6.97 6.89 26.13
N VAL A 999 -5.64 6.75 26.16
CA VAL A 999 -4.65 7.70 25.63
C VAL A 999 -3.91 7.02 24.50
N VAL A 1000 -3.76 7.70 23.37
CA VAL A 1000 -3.15 7.12 22.16
C VAL A 1000 -1.96 7.90 21.68
N THR A 1001 -0.96 7.17 21.20
CA THR A 1001 0.12 7.69 20.37
C THR A 1001 0.09 7.00 19.00
N THR A 1002 -0.11 7.76 17.93
CA THR A 1002 -0.35 7.24 16.58
C THR A 1002 0.81 7.51 15.63
N PHE A 1003 0.90 6.70 14.58
CA PHE A 1003 1.83 6.94 13.46
C PHE A 1003 1.59 8.28 12.75
N THR A 1004 0.40 8.86 12.86
CA THR A 1004 0.01 10.11 12.19
C THR A 1004 0.28 11.38 13.00
N GLY A 1005 1.02 11.29 14.10
CA GLY A 1005 1.48 12.45 14.85
C GLY A 1005 0.52 12.95 15.94
N LEU A 1006 -0.35 12.07 16.45
CA LEU A 1006 -1.00 12.29 17.74
C LEU A 1006 -0.12 11.65 18.83
N TYR A 1007 0.36 12.43 19.79
CA TYR A 1007 1.26 11.94 20.86
C TYR A 1007 0.57 12.10 22.21
N ARG A 1008 0.41 11.00 22.95
CA ARG A 1008 -0.31 10.93 24.23
C ARG A 1008 -1.64 11.69 24.21
N TYR A 1009 -2.37 11.52 23.12
CA TYR A 1009 -3.64 12.20 22.88
C TYR A 1009 -4.78 11.51 23.62
N ARG A 1010 -5.54 12.28 24.40
CA ARG A 1010 -6.75 11.81 25.09
C ARG A 1010 -7.90 11.69 24.11
N VAL A 1011 -8.36 10.45 23.89
CA VAL A 1011 -9.54 10.18 23.05
C VAL A 1011 -10.83 10.65 23.74
N GLY A 1012 -10.84 10.55 25.08
CA GLY A 1012 -11.97 10.86 25.94
C GLY A 1012 -12.92 9.69 26.16
N ASP A 1013 -12.60 8.49 25.66
CA ASP A 1013 -13.44 7.30 25.85
C ASP A 1013 -13.05 6.58 27.15
N VAL A 1014 -14.04 6.27 27.98
CA VAL A 1014 -13.89 5.52 29.24
C VAL A 1014 -14.26 4.06 29.00
N LEU A 1015 -13.36 3.17 29.41
CA LEU A 1015 -13.38 1.75 29.13
C LEU A 1015 -13.27 0.96 30.43
N LYS A 1016 -14.05 -0.09 30.58
CA LYS A 1016 -13.95 -1.03 31.70
C LYS A 1016 -13.20 -2.29 31.26
N LEU A 1017 -12.14 -2.67 31.95
CA LEU A 1017 -11.45 -3.93 31.66
C LEU A 1017 -12.31 -5.12 32.10
N THR A 1018 -12.74 -5.95 31.15
CA THR A 1018 -13.59 -7.12 31.39
C THR A 1018 -12.83 -8.44 31.33
N GLY A 1019 -11.63 -8.45 30.76
CA GLY A 1019 -10.78 -9.63 30.71
C GLY A 1019 -9.59 -9.45 29.78
N PHE A 1020 -8.98 -10.57 29.40
CA PHE A 1020 -7.90 -10.63 28.42
C PHE A 1020 -8.22 -11.73 27.40
N HIS A 1021 -7.77 -11.55 26.16
CA HIS A 1021 -7.63 -12.63 25.17
C HIS A 1021 -6.14 -12.78 24.92
N ASN A 1022 -5.56 -13.92 25.30
CA ASN A 1022 -4.12 -14.07 25.47
C ASN A 1022 -3.56 -12.94 26.35
N ASN A 1023 -2.61 -12.15 25.85
CA ASN A 1023 -2.01 -11.02 26.56
C ASN A 1023 -2.61 -9.66 26.15
N SER A 1024 -3.63 -9.64 25.29
CA SER A 1024 -4.34 -8.40 24.91
C SER A 1024 -5.54 -8.14 25.82
N PRO A 1025 -5.72 -6.91 26.34
CA PRO A 1025 -6.85 -6.55 27.17
C PRO A 1025 -8.14 -6.49 26.36
N ARG A 1026 -9.22 -6.90 27.03
CA ARG A 1026 -10.60 -6.81 26.54
C ARG A 1026 -11.34 -5.74 27.33
N PHE A 1027 -11.85 -4.75 26.60
CA PHE A 1027 -12.51 -3.60 27.18
C PHE A 1027 -13.98 -3.54 26.76
N GLN A 1028 -14.85 -3.30 27.73
CA GLN A 1028 -16.23 -2.87 27.50
C GLN A 1028 -16.25 -1.34 27.42
N PHE A 1029 -16.87 -0.81 26.38
CA PHE A 1029 -17.09 0.63 26.25
C PHE A 1029 -18.10 1.09 27.31
N VAL A 1030 -17.77 2.13 28.07
CA VAL A 1030 -18.65 2.66 29.13
C VAL A 1030 -19.31 3.95 28.65
N GLU A 1031 -18.53 5.00 28.45
CA GLU A 1031 -19.03 6.31 28.02
C GLU A 1031 -17.91 7.13 27.38
N ARG A 1032 -18.27 8.27 26.79
CA ARG A 1032 -17.30 9.30 26.41
C ARG A 1032 -17.33 10.42 27.43
N ARG A 1033 -16.21 10.64 28.11
CA ARG A 1033 -16.04 11.59 29.22
C ARG A 1033 -16.40 13.02 28.79
N ASN A 1034 -17.53 13.51 29.28
CA ASN A 1034 -17.96 14.92 29.33
C ASN A 1034 -19.22 15.03 30.20
N THR A 1035 -19.35 16.11 30.99
CA THR A 1035 -20.59 16.36 31.75
C THR A 1035 -21.77 16.61 30.80
N VAL A 1036 -22.82 15.79 30.92
CA VAL A 1036 -23.98 15.79 30.01
C VAL A 1036 -25.04 16.75 30.51
N LEU A 1037 -25.38 16.75 31.80
CA LEU A 1037 -26.31 17.69 32.41
C LEU A 1037 -25.75 18.22 33.74
N SER A 1038 -25.97 19.52 33.98
CA SER A 1038 -25.61 20.22 35.21
C SER A 1038 -26.44 21.50 35.29
N ILE A 1039 -27.08 21.77 36.43
CA ILE A 1039 -27.84 23.00 36.70
C ILE A 1039 -27.16 23.86 37.77
N ASP A 1040 -26.64 23.23 38.82
CA ASP A 1040 -25.85 23.80 39.90
C ASP A 1040 -24.60 22.92 40.11
N MET A 1041 -24.27 22.51 41.33
CA MET A 1041 -23.17 21.61 41.63
C MET A 1041 -23.39 20.14 41.18
N ASP A 1042 -24.60 19.80 40.72
CA ASP A 1042 -24.89 18.49 40.14
C ASP A 1042 -24.12 18.28 38.84
N LYS A 1043 -23.50 17.11 38.69
CA LYS A 1043 -22.84 16.68 37.46
C LYS A 1043 -23.38 15.31 37.09
N THR A 1044 -24.32 15.27 36.15
CA THR A 1044 -24.85 14.01 35.63
C THR A 1044 -24.07 13.59 34.39
N SER A 1045 -23.47 12.40 34.45
CA SER A 1045 -22.76 11.76 33.34
C SER A 1045 -23.72 11.18 32.29
N GLU A 1046 -23.18 10.75 31.15
CA GLU A 1046 -23.97 10.06 30.13
C GLU A 1046 -24.43 8.69 30.63
N ALA A 1047 -23.53 7.96 31.32
CA ALA A 1047 -23.82 6.65 31.88
C ALA A 1047 -24.94 6.69 32.93
N ASP A 1048 -24.94 7.69 33.82
CA ASP A 1048 -25.98 7.86 34.84
C ASP A 1048 -27.34 8.11 34.21
N LEU A 1049 -27.39 8.95 33.17
CA LEU A 1049 -28.60 9.26 32.44
C LEU A 1049 -29.14 8.02 31.68
N LEU A 1050 -28.26 7.29 31.00
CA LEU A 1050 -28.61 6.04 30.30
C LEU A 1050 -29.14 4.98 31.27
N LYS A 1051 -28.52 4.84 32.45
CA LYS A 1051 -28.96 3.93 33.52
C LYS A 1051 -30.35 4.33 34.04
N ALA A 1052 -30.56 5.63 34.31
CA ALA A 1052 -31.83 6.14 34.79
C ALA A 1052 -32.96 5.91 33.80
N ILE A 1053 -32.70 6.15 32.51
CA ILE A 1053 -33.67 5.89 31.44
C ILE A 1053 -33.89 4.39 31.24
N GLY A 1054 -32.85 3.56 31.36
CA GLY A 1054 -32.96 2.10 31.33
C GLY A 1054 -33.89 1.57 32.43
N ASN A 1055 -33.82 2.11 33.65
CA ASN A 1055 -34.73 1.75 34.73
C ASN A 1055 -36.18 2.14 34.42
N ALA A 1056 -36.40 3.35 33.91
CA ALA A 1056 -37.73 3.80 33.53
C ALA A 1056 -38.30 3.04 32.32
N LYS A 1057 -37.44 2.63 31.37
CA LYS A 1057 -37.79 1.79 30.22
C LYS A 1057 -38.34 0.43 30.64
N ARG A 1058 -37.75 -0.20 31.67
CA ARG A 1058 -38.26 -1.48 32.22
C ARG A 1058 -39.67 -1.37 32.79
N HIS A 1059 -40.09 -0.18 33.21
CA HIS A 1059 -41.46 0.10 33.66
C HIS A 1059 -42.44 0.28 32.48
N LEU A 1060 -41.96 0.78 31.34
CA LEU A 1060 -42.77 1.02 30.13
C LEU A 1060 -42.93 -0.20 29.22
N GLU A 1061 -41.91 -1.06 29.11
CA GLU A 1061 -41.90 -2.22 28.21
C GLU A 1061 -43.06 -3.22 28.42
N PRO A 1062 -43.47 -3.55 29.67
CA PRO A 1062 -44.61 -4.45 29.94
C PRO A 1062 -45.95 -3.87 29.48
N LEU A 1063 -46.04 -2.55 29.33
CA LEU A 1063 -47.25 -1.84 28.91
C LEU A 1063 -47.39 -1.74 27.39
N GLY A 1064 -46.47 -2.34 26.63
CA GLY A 1064 -46.49 -2.34 25.18
C GLY A 1064 -45.85 -1.10 24.52
N PHE A 1065 -45.24 -0.19 25.30
CA PHE A 1065 -44.50 0.95 24.77
C PHE A 1065 -43.02 0.61 24.55
N ILE A 1066 -42.48 1.05 23.43
CA ILE A 1066 -41.06 0.98 23.07
C ILE A 1066 -40.53 2.42 23.02
N LEU A 1067 -39.51 2.70 23.85
CA LEU A 1067 -38.73 3.94 23.73
C LEU A 1067 -37.83 3.83 22.50
N MET A 1068 -38.16 4.57 21.45
CA MET A 1068 -37.44 4.58 20.17
C MET A 1068 -36.09 5.26 20.30
N THR A 1069 -36.08 6.42 20.96
CA THR A 1069 -34.89 7.26 21.18
C THR A 1069 -35.20 8.35 22.20
N PHE A 1070 -34.17 8.95 22.78
CA PHE A 1070 -34.30 10.06 23.70
C PHE A 1070 -33.16 11.08 23.53
N SER A 1071 -33.36 12.27 24.12
CA SER A 1071 -32.30 13.25 24.37
C SER A 1071 -32.67 14.08 25.59
N SER A 1072 -31.71 14.83 26.14
CA SER A 1072 -31.90 15.67 27.31
C SER A 1072 -31.44 17.11 27.08
N TYR A 1073 -31.89 18.00 27.95
CA TYR A 1073 -31.54 19.42 27.94
C TYR A 1073 -31.57 19.95 29.37
N ALA A 1074 -30.60 20.79 29.73
CA ALA A 1074 -30.58 21.51 30.99
C ALA A 1074 -31.27 22.86 30.79
N GLU A 1075 -32.49 23.02 31.31
CA GLU A 1075 -33.27 24.24 31.17
C GLU A 1075 -32.98 25.19 32.34
N THR A 1076 -32.25 26.28 32.05
CA THR A 1076 -31.87 27.33 33.00
C THR A 1076 -32.73 28.60 32.88
N SER A 1077 -33.73 28.60 31.99
CA SER A 1077 -34.64 29.74 31.78
C SER A 1077 -35.67 29.91 32.91
N SER A 1078 -35.91 28.87 33.70
CA SER A 1078 -36.66 28.93 34.96
C SER A 1078 -35.70 28.83 36.14
N ILE A 1079 -36.02 29.50 37.26
CA ILE A 1079 -35.21 29.47 38.49
C ILE A 1079 -36.08 28.86 39.60
N PRO A 1080 -35.66 27.74 40.23
CA PRO A 1080 -34.47 26.93 39.91
C PRO A 1080 -34.59 26.24 38.54
N GLY A 1081 -33.45 26.01 37.88
CA GLY A 1081 -33.39 25.31 36.59
C GLY A 1081 -33.77 23.82 36.73
N ARG A 1082 -34.06 23.14 35.61
CA ARG A 1082 -34.51 21.74 35.61
C ARG A 1082 -33.88 20.91 34.51
N TYR A 1083 -33.92 19.59 34.68
CA TYR A 1083 -33.61 18.64 33.62
C TYR A 1083 -34.86 18.40 32.77
N VAL A 1084 -34.70 18.48 31.46
CA VAL A 1084 -35.75 18.19 30.47
C VAL A 1084 -35.33 16.98 29.66
N LEU A 1085 -36.17 15.95 29.61
CA LEU A 1085 -35.99 14.76 28.78
C LEU A 1085 -37.00 14.75 27.63
N PHE A 1086 -36.55 14.44 26.43
CA PHE A 1086 -37.40 14.27 25.24
C PHE A 1086 -37.47 12.79 24.88
N TRP A 1087 -38.67 12.19 24.89
CA TRP A 1087 -38.87 10.77 24.57
C TRP A 1087 -39.74 10.58 23.33
N GLU A 1088 -39.25 9.80 22.37
CA GLU A 1088 -40.05 9.32 21.24
C GLU A 1088 -40.49 7.88 21.51
N LEU A 1089 -41.81 7.65 21.58
CA LEU A 1089 -42.41 6.36 21.95
C LEU A 1089 -43.13 5.73 20.75
N LYS A 1090 -43.03 4.40 20.60
CA LYS A 1090 -43.83 3.57 19.66
C LYS A 1090 -44.63 2.54 20.44
N PHE A 1091 -45.86 2.26 20.03
CA PHE A 1091 -46.71 1.23 20.64
C PHE A 1091 -46.61 -0.06 19.82
N LYS A 1092 -46.48 -1.22 20.48
CA LYS A 1092 -46.22 -2.52 19.82
C LYS A 1092 -47.35 -2.98 18.89
N GLU A 1093 -48.59 -2.67 19.23
CA GLU A 1093 -49.79 -3.25 18.59
C GLU A 1093 -50.46 -2.31 17.55
N SER A 1094 -50.02 -1.05 17.43
CA SER A 1094 -50.61 -0.10 16.47
C SER A 1094 -49.67 1.04 16.09
N THR A 1095 -49.79 1.56 14.87
CA THR A 1095 -49.15 2.79 14.41
C THR A 1095 -49.68 4.05 15.09
N ARG A 1096 -50.85 3.99 15.74
CA ARG A 1096 -51.39 5.08 16.57
C ARG A 1096 -51.07 4.83 18.04
N CYS A 1097 -50.28 5.74 18.63
CA CYS A 1097 -49.98 5.69 20.05
C CYS A 1097 -51.26 5.94 20.86
N PRO A 1098 -51.65 5.03 21.80
CA PRO A 1098 -52.79 5.27 22.68
C PRO A 1098 -52.52 6.48 23.58
N LYS A 1099 -53.58 7.08 24.14
CA LYS A 1099 -53.45 8.22 25.06
C LYS A 1099 -52.62 7.78 26.27
N LEU A 1100 -51.51 8.47 26.53
CA LEU A 1100 -50.57 8.13 27.60
C LEU A 1100 -51.25 8.36 28.95
N ASP A 1101 -51.14 7.39 29.86
CA ASP A 1101 -51.59 7.57 31.25
C ASP A 1101 -50.61 8.49 31.97
N ALA A 1102 -51.09 9.68 32.37
CA ALA A 1102 -50.30 10.67 33.07
C ALA A 1102 -49.64 10.11 34.33
N LYS A 1103 -50.30 9.20 35.06
CA LYS A 1103 -49.73 8.59 36.28
C LYS A 1103 -48.51 7.72 35.97
N ILE A 1104 -48.52 7.00 34.85
CA ILE A 1104 -47.42 6.13 34.45
C ILE A 1104 -46.22 6.97 34.00
N MET A 1105 -46.47 8.06 33.26
CA MET A 1105 -45.41 8.96 32.82
C MET A 1105 -44.80 9.76 33.97
N GLU A 1106 -45.61 10.20 34.93
CA GLU A 1106 -45.16 10.80 36.19
C GLU A 1106 -44.30 9.82 37.02
N GLN A 1107 -44.70 8.54 37.10
CA GLN A 1107 -43.89 7.49 37.71
C GLN A 1107 -42.55 7.30 36.99
N CYS A 1108 -42.53 7.36 35.65
CA CYS A 1108 -41.29 7.30 34.88
C CYS A 1108 -40.37 8.48 35.23
N CYS A 1109 -40.90 9.69 35.37
CA CYS A 1109 -40.13 10.85 35.83
C CYS A 1109 -39.52 10.60 37.22
N SER A 1110 -40.28 10.04 38.16
CA SER A 1110 -39.80 9.71 39.50
C SER A 1110 -38.72 8.62 39.50
N ILE A 1111 -38.88 7.56 38.69
CA ILE A 1111 -37.88 6.48 38.57
C ILE A 1111 -36.55 7.03 38.02
N VAL A 1112 -36.63 7.96 37.06
CA VAL A 1112 -35.45 8.64 36.54
C VAL A 1112 -34.79 9.46 37.66
N GLU A 1113 -35.53 10.33 38.36
CA GLU A 1113 -34.97 11.15 39.46
C GLU A 1113 -34.35 10.30 40.58
N GLU A 1114 -34.97 9.17 40.97
CA GLU A 1114 -34.41 8.24 41.97
C GLU A 1114 -33.08 7.61 41.53
N SER A 1115 -32.96 7.35 40.24
CA SER A 1115 -31.80 6.68 39.64
C SER A 1115 -30.61 7.61 39.42
N LEU A 1116 -30.81 8.92 39.52
CA LEU A 1116 -29.74 9.93 39.44
C LEU A 1116 -28.90 9.98 40.74
N ASP A 1117 -27.74 10.62 40.66
CA ASP A 1117 -26.76 10.70 41.75
C ASP A 1117 -27.33 11.35 43.03
N PHE A 1118 -26.72 11.03 44.18
CA PHE A 1118 -27.05 11.61 45.48
C PHE A 1118 -27.02 13.15 45.45
N THR A 1119 -26.06 13.75 44.73
CA THR A 1119 -25.93 15.22 44.63
C THR A 1119 -27.15 15.85 43.97
N TYR A 1120 -27.65 15.25 42.88
CA TYR A 1120 -28.87 15.71 42.21
C TYR A 1120 -30.09 15.61 43.14
N LYS A 1121 -30.24 14.49 43.84
CA LYS A 1121 -31.36 14.25 44.79
C LYS A 1121 -31.33 15.23 45.96
N SER A 1122 -30.16 15.48 46.55
CA SER A 1122 -29.99 16.44 47.64
C SER A 1122 -30.28 17.89 47.20
N LEU A 1123 -29.87 18.27 45.98
CA LEU A 1123 -30.17 19.60 45.42
C LEU A 1123 -31.65 19.76 45.02
N ARG A 1124 -32.30 18.67 44.62
CA ARG A 1124 -33.74 18.60 44.36
C ARG A 1124 -34.56 18.74 45.65
N GLU A 1125 -34.11 18.13 46.75
CA GLU A 1125 -34.63 18.31 48.12
C GLU A 1125 -34.49 19.75 48.62
N ALA A 1126 -33.32 20.35 48.39
CA ALA A 1126 -33.02 21.73 48.77
C ALA A 1126 -33.71 22.79 47.89
N ASN A 1127 -34.59 22.40 46.95
CA ASN A 1127 -35.24 23.26 45.95
C ASN A 1127 -34.25 24.11 45.12
N LYS A 1128 -33.02 23.63 44.93
CA LYS A 1128 -32.02 24.25 44.05
C LYS A 1128 -32.14 23.78 42.60
N ILE A 1129 -32.79 22.63 42.38
CA ILE A 1129 -33.16 22.09 41.07
C ILE A 1129 -34.68 21.88 41.06
N ALA A 1130 -35.36 22.32 40.00
CA ALA A 1130 -36.79 22.09 39.80
C ALA A 1130 -37.08 20.65 39.31
N ALA A 1131 -38.35 20.22 39.44
CA ALA A 1131 -38.79 18.89 39.03
C ALA A 1131 -38.40 18.54 37.59
N LEU A 1132 -37.85 17.34 37.41
CA LEU A 1132 -37.54 16.79 36.10
C LEU A 1132 -38.78 16.81 35.21
N GLU A 1133 -38.63 17.36 34.00
CA GLU A 1133 -39.67 17.43 32.98
C GLU A 1133 -39.42 16.37 31.92
N LEU A 1134 -40.45 15.59 31.60
CA LEU A 1134 -40.46 14.64 30.51
C LEU A 1134 -41.41 15.13 29.41
N ARG A 1135 -40.85 15.41 28.24
CA ARG A 1135 -41.57 15.86 27.04
C ARG A 1135 -41.68 14.68 26.07
N VAL A 1136 -42.90 14.19 25.86
CA VAL A 1136 -43.14 13.17 24.84
C VAL A 1136 -43.27 13.85 23.49
N VAL A 1137 -42.50 13.40 22.51
CA VAL A 1137 -42.49 13.96 21.15
C VAL A 1137 -43.22 13.07 20.16
N LYS A 1138 -43.72 13.68 19.08
CA LYS A 1138 -44.36 12.99 17.95
C LYS A 1138 -43.37 12.03 17.31
N HIS A 1139 -43.89 10.95 16.77
CA HIS A 1139 -43.12 10.04 15.94
C HIS A 1139 -42.49 10.79 14.75
N GLY A 1140 -41.19 10.60 14.50
CA GLY A 1140 -40.42 11.32 13.46
C GLY A 1140 -39.73 12.60 13.91
N THR A 1141 -39.88 13.02 15.17
CA THR A 1141 -39.23 14.24 15.67
C THR A 1141 -37.70 14.10 15.69
N PHE A 1142 -37.17 12.92 16.03
CA PHE A 1142 -35.72 12.69 16.02
C PHE A 1142 -35.13 12.46 14.63
N ASP A 1143 -35.95 12.07 13.64
CA ASP A 1143 -35.52 12.05 12.23
C ASP A 1143 -35.38 13.47 11.71
N ALA A 1144 -36.32 14.36 12.03
CA ALA A 1144 -36.21 15.78 11.71
C ALA A 1144 -34.99 16.43 12.39
N LEU A 1145 -34.67 16.00 13.61
CA LEU A 1145 -33.44 16.38 14.30
C LEU A 1145 -32.19 15.90 13.57
N MET A 1146 -32.17 14.64 13.12
CA MET A 1146 -31.07 14.09 12.33
C MET A 1146 -30.89 14.86 11.01
N ASP A 1147 -31.98 15.14 10.31
CA ASP A 1147 -31.99 15.91 9.06
C ASP A 1147 -31.50 17.34 9.25
N PHE A 1148 -31.83 17.96 10.38
CA PHE A 1148 -31.27 19.26 10.75
C PHE A 1148 -29.75 19.21 10.85
N TYR A 1149 -29.18 18.21 11.54
CA TYR A 1149 -27.72 18.05 11.63
C TYR A 1149 -27.07 17.71 10.29
N VAL A 1150 -27.71 16.88 9.46
CA VAL A 1150 -27.25 16.56 8.10
C VAL A 1150 -27.25 17.83 7.24
N SER A 1151 -28.28 18.67 7.33
CA SER A 1151 -28.36 19.94 6.60
C SER A 1151 -27.27 20.94 7.02
N LYS A 1152 -26.80 20.86 8.27
CA LYS A 1152 -25.68 21.63 8.81
C LYS A 1152 -24.31 20.99 8.52
N GLY A 1153 -24.27 19.89 7.76
CA GLY A 1153 -23.05 19.27 7.26
C GLY A 1153 -22.57 18.04 8.03
N ALA A 1154 -23.35 17.44 8.91
CA ALA A 1154 -23.01 16.15 9.54
C ALA A 1154 -23.16 14.98 8.56
N SER A 1155 -22.33 13.94 8.68
CA SER A 1155 -22.46 12.70 7.90
C SER A 1155 -23.44 11.74 8.57
N ILE A 1156 -24.35 11.13 7.81
CA ILE A 1156 -25.29 10.10 8.31
C ILE A 1156 -24.52 8.93 8.94
N ASN A 1157 -23.43 8.48 8.29
CA ASN A 1157 -22.58 7.40 8.78
C ASN A 1157 -21.81 7.73 10.06
N GLN A 1158 -21.81 8.98 10.50
CA GLN A 1158 -21.16 9.43 11.74
C GLN A 1158 -22.16 9.96 12.77
N TYR A 1159 -23.46 9.95 12.45
CA TYR A 1159 -24.48 10.55 13.29
C TYR A 1159 -24.77 9.66 14.51
N LYS A 1160 -24.61 10.26 15.69
CA LYS A 1160 -25.04 9.72 16.96
C LYS A 1160 -26.03 10.71 17.56
N THR A 1161 -27.23 10.24 17.92
CA THR A 1161 -28.21 11.10 18.59
C THR A 1161 -27.56 11.64 19.88
N PRO A 1162 -27.46 12.97 20.05
CA PRO A 1162 -26.80 13.53 21.21
C PRO A 1162 -27.63 13.26 22.47
N CYS A 1163 -27.00 12.66 23.49
CA CYS A 1163 -27.67 12.43 24.77
C CYS A 1163 -28.09 13.73 25.43
N CYS A 1164 -27.32 14.82 25.27
CA CYS A 1164 -27.72 16.17 25.67
C CYS A 1164 -27.56 17.19 24.55
N ILE A 1165 -28.54 18.07 24.42
CA ILE A 1165 -28.56 19.17 23.47
C ILE A 1165 -28.16 20.45 24.17
N LYS A 1166 -27.23 21.20 23.58
CA LYS A 1166 -26.79 22.52 24.08
C LYS A 1166 -27.21 23.68 23.18
N SER A 1167 -27.67 23.41 21.96
CA SER A 1167 -28.04 24.42 20.97
C SER A 1167 -29.52 24.79 21.07
N GLU A 1168 -29.82 26.07 21.19
CA GLU A 1168 -31.20 26.57 21.20
C GLU A 1168 -31.97 26.27 19.91
N GLU A 1169 -31.31 26.29 18.74
CA GLU A 1169 -31.92 25.94 17.46
C GLU A 1169 -32.42 24.49 17.46
N THR A 1170 -31.62 23.60 18.03
CA THR A 1170 -31.89 22.16 18.13
C THR A 1170 -33.02 21.88 19.13
N VAL A 1171 -33.04 22.60 20.25
CA VAL A 1171 -34.13 22.53 21.24
C VAL A 1171 -35.46 23.00 20.63
N LYS A 1172 -35.45 24.01 19.73
CA LYS A 1172 -36.66 24.44 19.00
C LYS A 1172 -37.22 23.33 18.10
N VAL A 1173 -36.35 22.58 17.40
CA VAL A 1173 -36.79 21.45 16.57
C VAL A 1173 -37.50 20.40 17.43
N LEU A 1174 -36.89 19.98 18.55
CA LEU A 1174 -37.52 19.03 19.47
C LEU A 1174 -38.82 19.57 20.10
N ASN A 1175 -38.83 20.83 20.52
CA ASN A 1175 -40.02 21.46 21.10
C ASN A 1175 -41.19 21.54 20.10
N SER A 1176 -40.91 21.70 18.81
CA SER A 1176 -41.97 21.70 17.78
C SER A 1176 -42.67 20.34 17.65
N GLY A 1177 -41.98 19.26 18.05
CA GLY A 1177 -42.50 17.90 18.08
C GLY A 1177 -43.21 17.50 19.37
N VAL A 1178 -43.25 18.34 20.42
CA VAL A 1178 -43.82 17.94 21.73
C VAL A 1178 -45.34 17.76 21.65
N VAL A 1179 -45.82 16.63 22.17
CA VAL A 1179 -47.24 16.26 22.26
C VAL A 1179 -47.76 16.54 23.67
N GLU A 1180 -47.08 16.02 24.68
CA GLU A 1180 -47.45 16.13 26.09
C GLU A 1180 -46.21 16.33 26.97
N LYS A 1181 -46.43 16.91 28.15
CA LYS A 1181 -45.40 17.23 29.14
C LYS A 1181 -45.79 16.68 30.49
N PHE A 1182 -44.86 16.02 31.16
CA PHE A 1182 -45.04 15.41 32.47
C PHE A 1182 -43.94 15.89 33.41
N PHE A 1183 -44.24 15.97 34.70
CA PHE A 1183 -43.28 16.39 35.72
C PHE A 1183 -43.22 15.33 36.80
N SER A 1184 -42.07 15.17 37.44
CA SER A 1184 -42.00 14.31 38.63
C SER A 1184 -42.89 14.88 39.74
N PRO A 1185 -43.88 14.11 40.26
CA PRO A 1185 -44.81 14.58 41.28
C PRO A 1185 -44.20 14.60 42.68
N ARG A 1186 -42.98 14.08 42.86
CA ARG A 1186 -42.36 13.95 44.19
C ARG A 1186 -41.74 15.26 44.68
N THR A 1187 -42.14 15.65 45.88
CA THR A 1187 -41.36 16.47 46.79
C THR A 1187 -40.70 15.54 47.80
N PHE A 1188 -39.37 15.42 47.74
CA PHE A 1188 -38.62 14.65 48.73
C PHE A 1188 -38.73 15.39 50.09
N PHE A 1189 -39.52 14.86 51.01
CA PHE A 1189 -39.53 15.27 52.42
C PHE A 1189 -39.03 14.07 53.23
N LEU A 1190 -38.00 14.29 54.06
CA LEU A 1190 -37.33 13.29 54.89
C LEU A 1190 -38.31 12.41 55.68
N SER A 1191 -38.15 11.10 55.57
CA SER A 1191 -38.35 10.16 56.69
C SER A 1191 -37.06 9.38 56.88
#